data_AF-A0A9N7QKC5-F1
#
_entry.id   AF-A0A9N7QKC5-F1
#
_cell.length_a   1.000
_cell.length_b   1.000
_cell.length_c   1.000
_cell.angle_alpha   90.00
_cell.angle_beta   90.00
_cell.angle_gamma   90.00
#
_symmetry.space_group_name_H-M   'P 1'
#
loop_
_entity.id
_entity.type
_entity.pdbx_description
1 polymer ?
#
loop_
_entity_poly.entity_id
_entity_poly.type
_entity_poly.pdbx_seq_one_letter_code
_entity_poly.pdbx_strand_id
1 'polypeptide(L)'
;MSFVGVAPEMVAVAASDLERLGSTISAANVAAAGSTTTILAAGADEVSAVIAALFGTHALEYQAISTQLSVFHEQFVQTLTNGVGAYSAAELVNVLPLQNVEQDLLNLVNAPTQALFGRPLIGNGADGAAGTGQAGAAGGILWGNGGSGGSGAAGQAGGAGGAAGLIGNGGAGGASGLVGNGAVGGAGGIGTTDGGAGGQGGNARLFGTGGVGGHGGTGAGSGSGGAGGDGGLGGLVYGNGGGGGAGGVGGAGGAGIVSVAAGSGGHGGTGGAAGLWGVGGHGGDGAHGGAGASGGAGDAGSGGGDAGDGGAGGRGGWLVGGGGAGGSVGSGGSGGAGGSGANAVTLGSAGGNGGNGGDGGAGGVGGAGGRGGWISFLSGQGAGGAGGDGGAGGGTGNGGDGAAGTFFGGTGAGGNGGHGGDPGSGGAGGAGGAGSSAGAAGAGGLSPTTGGNGGNGGRGADGYGTGISGASGGAGGDGGRYGNGGAGGAGGDGMGGASGSRSSFHPDKTVVAAASAGPAAKAAPVGWAAPWRVTAETVVPAVMVARGAREVAVRAGRTGSPARTPTVAAAVTAGPEVPAARAVTVGWPVMRRRPDIPTVSKAWAGPAGKVVPEGSRVMAAPARPARLPMAAMASVAPAGTAATTAPAARAGPAVVAPPPVRTTHPGPRPHPAATAATAGAAPIPS
;
A
#
# COMPACT_ATOMS: atom_id res chain seq x y z
N MET A 1 14.87 27.13 -33.10
CA MET A 1 15.98 27.98 -32.64
C MET A 1 17.13 27.06 -32.27
N SER A 2 18.39 27.45 -32.46
CA SER A 2 19.54 26.68 -31.97
C SER A 2 19.77 26.99 -30.48
N PHE A 3 19.61 25.99 -29.61
CA PHE A 3 19.98 26.16 -28.21
C PHE A 3 21.51 26.23 -28.09
N VAL A 4 22.02 27.35 -27.59
CA VAL A 4 23.44 27.52 -27.28
C VAL A 4 23.69 26.91 -25.91
N GLY A 5 24.06 25.63 -25.89
CA GLY A 5 24.47 24.94 -24.67
C GLY A 5 25.87 25.37 -24.24
N VAL A 6 25.95 26.10 -23.13
CA VAL A 6 27.20 26.31 -22.38
C VAL A 6 27.17 25.39 -21.16
N ALA A 7 28.30 24.80 -20.79
CA ALA A 7 28.47 24.07 -19.53
C ALA A 7 29.36 24.92 -18.60
N PRO A 8 28.78 25.69 -17.64
CA PRO A 8 29.53 26.66 -16.84
C PRO A 8 30.70 26.02 -16.06
N GLU A 9 30.54 24.76 -15.64
CA GLU A 9 31.53 23.98 -14.88
C GLU A 9 32.79 23.73 -15.71
N MET A 10 32.63 23.37 -16.98
CA MET A 10 33.75 23.13 -17.90
C MET A 10 34.53 24.42 -18.18
N VAL A 11 33.84 25.57 -18.21
CA VAL A 11 34.46 26.88 -18.39
C VAL A 11 35.17 27.35 -17.11
N ALA A 12 34.62 27.04 -15.93
CA ALA A 12 35.26 27.32 -14.65
C ALA A 12 36.58 26.53 -14.47
N VAL A 13 36.60 25.25 -14.83
CA VAL A 13 37.83 24.44 -14.82
C VAL A 13 38.88 25.04 -15.78
N ALA A 14 38.48 25.37 -17.00
CA ALA A 14 39.38 25.99 -17.99
C ALA A 14 39.96 27.34 -17.51
N ALA A 15 39.19 28.15 -16.77
CA ALA A 15 39.69 29.39 -16.18
C ALA A 15 40.81 29.14 -15.14
N SER A 16 40.67 28.10 -14.30
CA SER A 16 41.69 27.74 -13.30
C SER A 16 42.95 27.13 -13.94
N ASP A 17 42.80 26.31 -14.98
CA ASP A 17 43.94 25.81 -15.76
C ASP A 17 44.69 26.96 -16.46
N LEU A 18 43.98 27.97 -16.97
CA LEU A 18 44.59 29.17 -17.54
C LEU A 18 45.34 29.99 -16.48
N GLU A 19 44.79 30.18 -15.28
CA GLU A 19 45.48 30.85 -14.16
C GLU A 19 46.79 30.13 -13.78
N ARG A 20 46.74 28.79 -13.74
CA ARG A 20 47.90 27.92 -13.51
C ARG A 20 48.96 28.03 -14.63
N LEU A 21 48.53 28.14 -15.89
CA LEU A 21 49.45 28.36 -17.02
C LEU A 21 50.09 29.74 -16.98
N GLY A 22 49.32 30.80 -16.70
CA GLY A 22 49.82 32.18 -16.61
C GLY A 22 50.88 32.36 -15.53
N SER A 23 50.61 31.83 -14.33
CA SER A 23 51.57 31.82 -13.22
C SER A 23 52.83 31.00 -13.53
N THR A 24 52.70 29.85 -14.20
CA THR A 24 53.84 29.02 -14.64
C THR A 24 54.73 29.76 -15.66
N ILE A 25 54.12 30.41 -16.66
CA ILE A 25 54.84 31.16 -17.70
C ILE A 25 55.52 32.40 -17.10
N SER A 26 54.85 33.12 -16.20
CA SER A 26 55.43 34.26 -15.49
C SER A 26 56.67 33.85 -14.68
N ALA A 27 56.59 32.77 -13.89
CA ALA A 27 57.72 32.26 -13.13
C ALA A 27 58.90 31.83 -14.03
N ALA A 28 58.63 31.20 -15.17
CA ALA A 28 59.65 30.82 -16.15
C ALA A 28 60.35 32.04 -16.78
N ASN A 29 59.59 33.07 -17.17
CA ASN A 29 60.13 34.30 -17.74
C ASN A 29 61.01 35.07 -16.74
N VAL A 30 60.63 35.12 -15.47
CA VAL A 30 61.44 35.72 -14.39
C VAL A 30 62.71 34.91 -14.14
N ALA A 31 62.63 33.58 -14.11
CA ALA A 31 63.79 32.72 -13.91
C ALA A 31 64.83 32.82 -15.06
N ALA A 32 64.36 32.95 -16.30
CA ALA A 32 65.23 33.12 -17.46
C ALA A 32 65.91 34.51 -17.52
N ALA A 33 65.23 35.56 -17.04
CA ALA A 33 65.57 36.97 -17.26
C ALA A 33 67.05 37.32 -17.00
N GLY A 34 67.63 36.84 -15.89
CA GLY A 34 69.03 37.11 -15.55
C GLY A 34 70.00 36.53 -16.58
N SER A 35 69.78 35.27 -17.00
CA SER A 35 70.65 34.59 -17.96
C SER A 35 70.58 35.17 -19.38
N THR A 36 69.42 35.69 -19.79
CA THR A 36 69.20 36.23 -21.14
C THR A 36 69.66 37.69 -21.28
N THR A 37 69.67 38.46 -20.18
CA THR A 37 70.05 39.89 -20.20
C THR A 37 71.53 40.14 -19.88
N THR A 38 72.24 39.15 -19.31
CA THR A 38 73.66 39.28 -18.90
C THR A 38 74.63 38.48 -19.77
N ILE A 39 74.29 38.29 -21.05
CA ILE A 39 75.15 37.60 -22.03
C ILE A 39 76.48 38.34 -22.18
N LEU A 40 77.59 37.67 -21.87
CA LEU A 40 78.93 38.23 -22.08
C LEU A 40 79.39 38.02 -23.53
N ALA A 41 80.25 38.93 -24.01
CA ALA A 41 80.92 38.80 -25.29
C ALA A 41 81.84 37.56 -25.30
N ALA A 42 81.80 36.76 -26.39
CA ALA A 42 82.59 35.54 -26.53
C ALA A 42 84.09 35.79 -26.73
N GLY A 43 84.45 36.98 -27.21
CA GLY A 43 85.81 37.49 -27.33
C GLY A 43 85.88 38.98 -26.98
N ALA A 44 87.09 39.52 -26.91
CA ALA A 44 87.35 40.94 -26.63
C ALA A 44 87.20 41.85 -27.89
N ASP A 45 86.60 41.33 -28.96
CA ASP A 45 86.40 42.03 -30.23
C ASP A 45 85.05 42.74 -30.31
N GLU A 46 84.97 43.74 -31.19
CA GLU A 46 83.79 44.59 -31.35
C GLU A 46 82.57 43.82 -31.87
N VAL A 47 82.76 42.74 -32.64
CA VAL A 47 81.67 41.92 -33.19
C VAL A 47 81.03 41.09 -32.09
N SER A 48 81.84 40.42 -31.24
CA SER A 48 81.37 39.74 -30.03
C SER A 48 80.64 40.69 -29.07
N ALA A 49 81.13 41.92 -28.90
CA ALA A 49 80.50 42.92 -28.05
C ALA A 49 79.14 43.40 -28.60
N VAL A 50 79.05 43.69 -29.91
CA VAL A 50 77.80 44.11 -30.57
C VAL A 50 76.76 42.97 -30.58
N ILE A 51 77.18 41.72 -30.80
CA ILE A 51 76.29 40.56 -30.76
C ILE A 51 75.73 40.33 -29.34
N ALA A 52 76.57 40.45 -28.30
CA ALA A 52 76.11 40.37 -26.92
C ALA A 52 75.11 41.50 -26.57
N ALA A 53 75.40 42.73 -26.99
CA ALA A 53 74.50 43.87 -26.81
C ALA A 53 73.16 43.72 -27.55
N LEU A 54 73.16 43.14 -28.76
CA LEU A 54 71.96 42.84 -29.53
C LEU A 54 71.06 41.84 -28.78
N PHE A 55 71.62 40.72 -28.32
CA PHE A 55 70.84 39.73 -27.57
C PHE A 55 70.35 40.26 -26.21
N GLY A 56 71.17 41.03 -25.50
CA GLY A 56 70.76 41.69 -24.25
C GLY A 56 69.61 42.68 -24.45
N THR A 57 69.65 43.47 -25.53
CA THR A 57 68.58 44.41 -25.89
C THR A 57 67.29 43.65 -26.23
N HIS A 58 67.38 42.61 -27.06
CA HIS A 58 66.22 41.80 -27.44
C HIS A 58 65.60 41.05 -26.25
N ALA A 59 66.42 40.63 -25.28
CA ALA A 59 65.93 40.03 -24.03
C ALA A 59 65.13 41.05 -23.17
N LEU A 60 65.54 42.33 -23.15
CA LEU A 60 64.80 43.38 -22.46
C LEU A 60 63.45 43.70 -23.16
N GLU A 61 63.43 43.73 -24.49
CA GLU A 61 62.19 43.84 -25.28
C GLU A 61 61.23 42.67 -24.98
N TYR A 62 61.75 41.44 -24.96
CA TYR A 62 60.97 40.24 -24.65
C TYR A 62 60.36 40.29 -23.22
N GLN A 63 61.10 40.79 -22.23
CA GLN A 63 60.58 40.95 -20.86
C GLN A 63 59.50 42.05 -20.78
N ALA A 64 59.65 43.15 -21.53
CA ALA A 64 58.63 44.18 -21.62
C ALA A 64 57.33 43.67 -22.27
N ILE A 65 57.42 42.88 -23.34
CA ILE A 65 56.27 42.23 -23.99
C ILE A 65 55.65 41.16 -23.08
N SER A 66 56.46 40.36 -22.40
CA SER A 66 55.99 39.33 -21.46
C SER A 66 55.16 39.93 -20.30
N THR A 67 55.55 41.11 -19.83
CA THR A 67 54.80 41.87 -18.81
C THR A 67 53.44 42.36 -19.33
N GLN A 68 53.35 42.76 -20.59
CA GLN A 68 52.08 43.14 -21.21
C GLN A 68 51.16 41.93 -21.42
N LEU A 69 51.73 40.78 -21.80
CA LEU A 69 51.01 39.53 -21.97
C LEU A 69 50.43 38.99 -20.64
N SER A 70 51.14 39.11 -19.52
CA SER A 70 50.59 38.67 -18.22
C SER A 70 49.35 39.48 -17.82
N VAL A 71 49.39 40.82 -17.99
CA VAL A 71 48.25 41.71 -17.71
C VAL A 71 47.06 41.43 -18.63
N PHE A 72 47.30 41.09 -19.90
CA PHE A 72 46.23 40.64 -20.81
C PHE A 72 45.63 39.30 -20.37
N HIS A 73 46.47 38.34 -19.97
CA HIS A 73 46.06 37.01 -19.53
C HIS A 73 45.22 37.06 -18.25
N GLU A 74 45.61 37.87 -17.26
CA GLU A 74 44.83 38.15 -16.05
C GLU A 74 43.44 38.71 -16.40
N GLN A 75 43.37 39.69 -17.30
CA GLN A 75 42.10 40.27 -17.75
C GLN A 75 41.23 39.26 -18.51
N PHE A 76 41.83 38.37 -19.30
CA PHE A 76 41.12 37.30 -20.00
C PHE A 76 40.51 36.28 -19.03
N VAL A 77 41.29 35.78 -18.06
CA VAL A 77 40.81 34.84 -17.03
C VAL A 77 39.73 35.51 -16.16
N GLN A 78 39.92 36.75 -15.73
CA GLN A 78 38.91 37.48 -14.95
C GLN A 78 37.60 37.67 -15.74
N THR A 79 37.68 37.97 -17.04
CA THR A 79 36.51 38.11 -17.91
C THR A 79 35.78 36.78 -18.08
N LEU A 80 36.51 35.68 -18.22
CA LEU A 80 35.96 34.33 -18.32
C LEU A 80 35.22 33.92 -17.03
N THR A 81 35.84 34.12 -15.88
CA THR A 81 35.25 33.87 -14.54
C THR A 81 34.00 34.72 -14.30
N ASN A 82 34.03 36.01 -14.67
CA ASN A 82 32.86 36.88 -14.58
C ASN A 82 31.72 36.41 -15.50
N GLY A 83 32.05 35.88 -16.68
CA GLY A 83 31.08 35.28 -17.61
C GLY A 83 30.38 34.05 -17.03
N VAL A 84 31.14 33.12 -16.42
CA VAL A 84 30.57 31.95 -15.70
C VAL A 84 29.62 32.40 -14.60
N GLY A 85 30.03 33.38 -13.79
CA GLY A 85 29.19 33.98 -12.75
C GLY A 85 27.86 34.52 -13.29
N ALA A 86 27.90 35.24 -14.42
CA ALA A 86 26.69 35.78 -15.06
C ALA A 86 25.74 34.68 -15.59
N TYR A 87 26.25 33.58 -16.14
CA TYR A 87 25.40 32.46 -16.57
C TYR A 87 24.75 31.74 -15.38
N SER A 88 25.52 31.40 -14.34
CA SER A 88 24.97 30.75 -13.14
C SER A 88 23.95 31.63 -12.39
N ALA A 89 24.13 32.95 -12.39
CA ALA A 89 23.15 33.90 -11.87
C ALA A 89 21.87 33.94 -12.72
N ALA A 90 21.97 33.83 -14.05
CA ALA A 90 20.81 33.79 -14.95
C ALA A 90 20.00 32.48 -14.77
N GLU A 91 20.65 31.35 -14.51
CA GLU A 91 19.97 30.09 -14.19
C GLU A 91 19.21 30.20 -12.85
N LEU A 92 19.83 30.73 -11.80
CA LEU A 92 19.17 30.98 -10.51
C LEU A 92 17.98 31.93 -10.66
N VAL A 93 18.13 33.05 -11.36
CA VAL A 93 17.06 34.05 -11.57
C VAL A 93 15.89 33.51 -12.39
N ASN A 94 16.09 32.49 -13.23
CA ASN A 94 15.00 31.83 -13.97
C ASN A 94 14.27 30.72 -13.16
N VAL A 95 14.90 30.16 -12.13
CA VAL A 95 14.30 29.09 -11.30
C VAL A 95 13.57 29.64 -10.07
N LEU A 96 14.16 30.64 -9.39
CA LEU A 96 13.64 31.19 -8.13
C LEU A 96 12.23 31.81 -8.21
N PRO A 97 11.77 32.46 -9.30
CA PRO A 97 10.44 33.10 -9.32
C PRO A 97 9.28 32.10 -9.19
N LEU A 98 9.44 30.90 -9.74
CA LEU A 98 8.39 29.86 -9.71
C LEU A 98 8.30 29.21 -8.33
N GLN A 99 9.43 28.80 -7.75
CA GLN A 99 9.48 28.11 -6.46
C GLN A 99 8.94 28.98 -5.31
N ASN A 100 9.26 30.28 -5.30
CA ASN A 100 8.73 31.19 -4.29
C ASN A 100 7.22 31.43 -4.47
N VAL A 101 6.72 31.58 -5.71
CA VAL A 101 5.28 31.73 -5.98
C VAL A 101 4.50 30.45 -5.62
N GLU A 102 5.03 29.27 -5.91
CA GLU A 102 4.44 27.99 -5.51
C GLU A 102 4.36 27.87 -3.97
N GLN A 103 5.44 28.19 -3.27
CA GLN A 103 5.46 28.14 -1.80
C GLN A 103 4.56 29.21 -1.17
N ASP A 104 4.50 30.43 -1.71
CA ASP A 104 3.62 31.50 -1.22
C ASP A 104 2.13 31.19 -1.48
N LEU A 105 1.79 30.58 -2.62
CA LEU A 105 0.44 30.08 -2.89
C LEU A 105 0.06 28.94 -1.93
N LEU A 106 0.97 28.00 -1.66
CA LEU A 106 0.77 26.96 -0.65
C LEU A 106 0.62 27.57 0.75
N ASN A 107 1.43 28.56 1.11
CA ASN A 107 1.33 29.27 2.38
C ASN A 107 -0.03 29.97 2.51
N LEU A 108 -0.50 30.65 1.47
CA LEU A 108 -1.80 31.34 1.43
C LEU A 108 -2.99 30.37 1.55
N VAL A 109 -2.96 29.25 0.82
CA VAL A 109 -3.98 28.18 0.88
C VAL A 109 -3.98 27.49 2.26
N ASN A 110 -2.80 27.33 2.87
CA ASN A 110 -2.66 26.68 4.18
C ASN A 110 -2.97 27.60 5.36
N ALA A 111 -2.78 28.92 5.25
CA ALA A 111 -2.88 29.86 6.37
C ALA A 111 -4.19 29.77 7.19
N PRO A 112 -5.40 29.66 6.59
CA PRO A 112 -6.63 29.49 7.37
C PRO A 112 -6.65 28.19 8.18
N THR A 113 -6.11 27.11 7.59
CA THR A 113 -6.11 25.76 8.18
C THR A 113 -5.04 25.65 9.28
N GLN A 114 -3.87 26.26 9.06
CA GLN A 114 -2.82 26.38 10.07
C GLN A 114 -3.30 27.19 11.27
N ALA A 115 -3.98 28.32 11.05
CA ALA A 115 -4.51 29.17 12.11
C ALA A 115 -5.64 28.51 12.92
N LEU A 116 -6.48 27.67 12.29
CA LEU A 116 -7.65 27.06 12.92
C LEU A 116 -7.38 25.66 13.53
N PHE A 117 -6.45 24.89 12.95
CA PHE A 117 -6.21 23.49 13.31
C PHE A 117 -4.72 23.14 13.58
N GLY A 118 -3.80 24.09 13.47
CA GLY A 118 -2.36 23.86 13.68
C GLY A 118 -1.71 22.90 12.67
N ARG A 119 -2.35 22.69 11.51
CA ARG A 119 -1.89 21.81 10.42
C ARG A 119 -2.16 22.47 9.06
N PRO A 120 -1.34 22.21 8.03
CA PRO A 120 -1.64 22.64 6.67
C PRO A 120 -2.87 21.90 6.13
N LEU A 121 -3.50 22.46 5.08
CA LEU A 121 -4.51 21.76 4.29
C LEU A 121 -3.83 20.81 3.29
N ILE A 122 -2.76 21.28 2.65
CA ILE A 122 -1.99 20.61 1.60
C ILE A 122 -0.49 20.80 1.89
N GLY A 123 0.25 19.70 1.98
CA GLY A 123 1.70 19.68 2.20
C GLY A 123 2.14 18.48 3.02
N ASN A 124 3.36 17.99 2.81
CA ASN A 124 3.91 16.91 3.63
C ASN A 124 4.16 17.39 5.06
N GLY A 125 4.11 16.46 6.02
CA GLY A 125 4.54 16.72 7.39
C GLY A 125 6.04 16.97 7.44
N ALA A 126 6.48 17.91 8.27
CA ALA A 126 7.91 18.16 8.49
C ALA A 126 8.59 16.95 9.15
N ASP A 127 9.78 16.61 8.67
CA ASP A 127 10.62 15.57 9.28
C ASP A 127 11.09 15.98 10.68
N GLY A 128 11.14 15.02 11.60
CA GLY A 128 11.72 15.22 12.92
C GLY A 128 13.24 15.41 12.83
N ALA A 129 13.81 16.33 13.60
CA ALA A 129 15.23 16.66 13.49
C ALA A 129 16.14 15.45 13.80
N ALA A 130 17.09 15.16 12.90
CA ALA A 130 18.02 14.05 13.06
C ALA A 130 18.87 14.19 14.33
N GLY A 131 19.11 13.07 15.03
CA GLY A 131 19.80 13.04 16.31
C GLY A 131 18.99 13.56 17.52
N THR A 132 17.72 13.97 17.37
CA THR A 132 16.90 14.48 18.48
C THR A 132 15.86 13.49 19.03
N GLY A 133 15.48 12.48 18.25
CA GLY A 133 14.31 11.64 18.57
C GLY A 133 12.96 12.34 18.43
N GLN A 134 12.87 13.53 17.81
CA GLN A 134 11.59 14.18 17.53
C GLN A 134 10.74 13.35 16.56
N ALA A 135 9.44 13.24 16.83
CA ALA A 135 8.50 12.66 15.88
C ALA A 135 8.37 13.55 14.63
N GLY A 136 8.14 12.93 13.48
CA GLY A 136 7.74 13.64 12.27
C GLY A 136 6.32 14.20 12.42
N ALA A 137 6.07 15.39 11.89
CA ALA A 137 4.75 15.99 11.92
C ALA A 137 3.78 15.22 10.99
N ALA A 138 2.48 15.29 11.28
CA ALA A 138 1.47 14.73 10.39
C ALA A 138 1.37 15.54 9.09
N GLY A 139 0.96 14.89 7.99
CA GLY A 139 0.68 15.53 6.70
C GLY A 139 -0.44 16.57 6.77
N GLY A 140 -0.62 17.35 5.70
CA GLY A 140 -1.74 18.28 5.54
C GLY A 140 -3.07 17.56 5.56
N ILE A 141 -4.12 18.21 6.10
CA ILE A 141 -5.40 17.57 6.42
C ILE A 141 -6.03 16.86 5.20
N LEU A 142 -5.98 17.49 4.02
CA LEU A 142 -6.46 16.88 2.79
C LEU A 142 -5.34 16.10 2.07
N TRP A 143 -4.18 16.71 1.85
CA TRP A 143 -3.12 16.07 1.06
C TRP A 143 -1.76 16.25 1.73
N GLY A 144 -1.02 15.16 1.92
CA GLY A 144 0.35 15.17 2.42
C GLY A 144 0.78 13.82 2.96
N ASN A 145 2.00 13.42 2.62
CA ASN A 145 2.67 12.33 3.34
C ASN A 145 2.98 12.78 4.76
N GLY A 146 3.04 11.84 5.71
CA GLY A 146 3.57 12.12 7.04
C GLY A 146 5.08 12.35 7.01
N GLY A 147 5.59 13.23 7.87
CA GLY A 147 7.03 13.47 8.02
C GLY A 147 7.73 12.25 8.63
N SER A 148 8.97 11.99 8.24
CA SER A 148 9.77 10.94 8.86
C SER A 148 10.17 11.30 10.29
N GLY A 149 10.33 10.28 11.13
CA GLY A 149 10.76 10.44 12.51
C GLY A 149 12.26 10.75 12.60
N GLY A 150 12.62 11.74 13.40
CA GLY A 150 13.99 12.09 13.69
C GLY A 150 14.72 10.93 14.38
N SER A 151 15.95 10.66 13.94
CA SER A 151 16.79 9.65 14.59
C SER A 151 17.17 10.04 16.01
N GLY A 152 17.38 9.07 16.89
CA GLY A 152 17.75 9.31 18.29
C GLY A 152 19.21 9.71 18.49
N ALA A 153 19.48 10.58 19.48
CA ALA A 153 20.81 10.75 20.06
C ALA A 153 21.32 9.43 20.69
N ALA A 154 22.61 9.31 20.96
CA ALA A 154 23.15 8.16 21.69
C ALA A 154 22.43 7.97 23.05
N GLY A 155 21.77 6.83 23.24
CA GLY A 155 20.95 6.53 24.43
C GLY A 155 19.46 6.87 24.29
N GLN A 156 19.03 7.45 23.17
CA GLN A 156 17.64 7.80 22.87
C GLN A 156 17.02 6.87 21.81
N ALA A 157 15.69 6.70 21.92
CA ALA A 157 14.89 6.14 20.85
C ALA A 157 14.82 7.11 19.64
N GLY A 158 14.38 6.60 18.48
CA GLY A 158 13.92 7.49 17.41
C GLY A 158 12.58 8.14 17.73
N GLY A 159 12.19 9.14 16.97
CA GLY A 159 10.84 9.71 17.00
C GLY A 159 9.89 8.96 16.09
N ALA A 160 8.59 8.93 16.41
CA ALA A 160 7.58 8.30 15.56
C ALA A 160 7.49 8.96 14.17
N GLY A 161 7.14 8.18 13.16
CA GLY A 161 6.75 8.71 11.86
C GLY A 161 5.38 9.39 11.94
N GLY A 162 5.22 10.53 11.27
CA GLY A 162 3.97 11.25 11.21
C GLY A 162 2.91 10.47 10.43
N ALA A 163 1.64 10.57 10.83
CA ALA A 163 0.53 10.07 10.01
C ALA A 163 0.34 10.93 8.74
N ALA A 164 -0.21 10.35 7.69
CA ALA A 164 -0.57 11.08 6.47
C ALA A 164 -1.72 12.09 6.69
N GLY A 165 -2.03 12.83 5.62
CA GLY A 165 -3.32 13.48 5.43
C GLY A 165 -4.45 12.51 5.11
N LEU A 166 -5.59 13.03 4.63
CA LEU A 166 -6.59 12.20 3.97
C LEU A 166 -5.98 11.46 2.78
N ILE A 167 -5.15 12.14 1.97
CA ILE A 167 -4.35 11.56 0.89
C ILE A 167 -2.86 11.60 1.26
N GLY A 168 -2.16 10.48 1.15
CA GLY A 168 -0.70 10.39 1.34
C GLY A 168 -0.26 9.13 2.08
N ASN A 169 1.04 8.88 2.06
CA ASN A 169 1.66 7.75 2.77
C ASN A 169 2.12 8.16 4.18
N GLY A 170 2.16 7.21 5.10
CA GLY A 170 2.69 7.42 6.45
C GLY A 170 4.20 7.67 6.43
N GLY A 171 4.68 8.55 7.32
CA GLY A 171 6.10 8.82 7.47
C GLY A 171 6.85 7.64 8.10
N ALA A 172 8.09 7.39 7.69
CA ALA A 172 8.91 6.34 8.29
C ALA A 172 9.28 6.68 9.76
N GLY A 173 9.31 5.68 10.64
CA GLY A 173 9.75 5.83 12.03
C GLY A 173 11.26 6.08 12.13
N GLY A 174 11.65 6.93 13.08
CA GLY A 174 13.03 7.28 13.33
C GLY A 174 13.86 6.09 13.82
N ALA A 175 15.08 5.95 13.30
CA ALA A 175 16.05 5.00 13.81
C ALA A 175 16.55 5.42 15.21
N SER A 176 16.89 4.46 16.06
CA SER A 176 17.45 4.76 17.38
C SER A 176 18.83 5.43 17.32
N GLY A 177 19.27 5.98 18.45
CA GLY A 177 20.70 6.12 18.72
C GLY A 177 21.37 4.78 19.02
N LEU A 178 22.64 4.79 19.40
CA LEU A 178 23.44 3.56 19.58
C LEU A 178 22.75 2.53 20.51
N VAL A 179 22.18 3.00 21.61
CA VAL A 179 21.27 2.27 22.49
C VAL A 179 19.92 2.98 22.42
N GLY A 180 18.84 2.25 22.15
CA GLY A 180 17.47 2.78 22.09
C GLY A 180 16.60 1.97 21.14
N ASN A 181 15.28 2.12 21.25
CA ASN A 181 14.35 1.48 20.31
C ASN A 181 14.21 2.31 19.02
N GLY A 182 14.03 1.63 17.89
CA GLY A 182 13.47 2.26 16.71
C GLY A 182 12.00 2.59 16.91
N ALA A 183 11.52 3.63 16.25
CA ALA A 183 10.17 4.16 16.49
C ALA A 183 9.12 3.63 15.51
N VAL A 184 7.84 3.74 15.89
CA VAL A 184 6.72 3.33 15.03
C VAL A 184 6.64 4.18 13.76
N GLY A 185 6.29 3.55 12.63
CA GLY A 185 5.95 4.24 11.39
C GLY A 185 4.56 4.86 11.45
N GLY A 186 4.34 5.94 10.71
CA GLY A 186 3.04 6.62 10.65
C GLY A 186 2.00 5.85 9.82
N ALA A 187 0.72 6.07 10.09
CA ALA A 187 -0.37 5.50 9.29
C ALA A 187 -0.52 6.21 7.93
N GLY A 188 -0.88 5.45 6.90
CA GLY A 188 -1.27 5.96 5.58
C GLY A 188 -2.68 6.57 5.56
N GLY A 189 -2.93 7.42 4.57
CA GLY A 189 -4.20 8.12 4.37
C GLY A 189 -5.25 7.28 3.63
N ILE A 190 -6.51 7.66 3.72
CA ILE A 190 -7.66 6.99 3.09
C ILE A 190 -7.60 7.06 1.54
N GLY A 191 -6.99 8.10 0.98
CA GLY A 191 -6.94 8.27 -0.47
C GLY A 191 -8.26 8.75 -1.09
N THR A 192 -8.24 9.01 -2.41
CA THR A 192 -9.43 9.29 -3.23
C THR A 192 -9.84 8.08 -4.08
N THR A 193 -8.88 7.18 -4.32
CA THR A 193 -9.09 5.84 -4.86
C THR A 193 -8.40 4.87 -3.92
N ASP A 194 -7.08 4.79 -3.98
CA ASP A 194 -6.30 3.81 -3.26
C ASP A 194 -5.75 4.40 -1.96
N GLY A 195 -5.81 3.61 -0.90
CA GLY A 195 -5.27 3.98 0.41
C GLY A 195 -3.75 4.13 0.36
N GLY A 196 -3.24 5.14 1.07
CA GLY A 196 -1.81 5.36 1.21
C GLY A 196 -1.13 4.24 2.02
N ALA A 197 0.12 3.95 1.68
CA ALA A 197 0.91 2.97 2.42
C ALA A 197 1.25 3.46 3.83
N GLY A 198 1.36 2.53 4.77
CA GLY A 198 1.94 2.78 6.09
C GLY A 198 3.44 3.05 6.00
N GLY A 199 3.95 3.90 6.91
CA GLY A 199 5.38 4.19 6.98
C GLY A 199 6.18 3.04 7.58
N GLN A 200 7.41 2.84 7.12
CA GLN A 200 8.30 1.81 7.66
C GLN A 200 8.61 2.06 9.15
N GLY A 201 8.74 1.00 9.95
CA GLY A 201 9.23 1.07 11.32
C GLY A 201 10.71 1.41 11.39
N GLY A 202 11.10 2.23 12.38
CA GLY A 202 12.48 2.66 12.57
C GLY A 202 13.40 1.53 13.02
N ASN A 203 14.64 1.54 12.55
CA ASN A 203 15.65 0.54 12.93
C ASN A 203 16.29 0.87 14.29
N ALA A 204 16.46 -0.12 15.16
CA ALA A 204 17.40 -0.03 16.27
C ALA A 204 18.86 -0.17 15.80
N ARG A 205 19.82 0.34 16.57
CA ARG A 205 21.26 0.36 16.19
C ARG A 205 22.05 -0.80 16.79
N LEU A 206 22.67 -0.62 17.96
CA LEU A 206 23.48 -1.65 18.61
C LEU A 206 22.65 -2.46 19.62
N PHE A 207 21.80 -1.76 20.39
CA PHE A 207 20.90 -2.35 21.39
C PHE A 207 19.52 -1.68 21.34
N GLY A 208 18.46 -2.49 21.39
CA GLY A 208 17.06 -2.04 21.42
C GLY A 208 16.18 -2.74 20.37
N THR A 209 14.86 -2.62 20.50
CA THR A 209 13.92 -3.25 19.56
C THR A 209 13.68 -2.38 18.33
N GLY A 210 13.46 -3.00 17.18
CA GLY A 210 12.95 -2.31 16.00
C GLY A 210 11.54 -1.75 16.23
N GLY A 211 11.21 -0.65 15.55
CA GLY A 211 9.90 -0.03 15.60
C GLY A 211 8.88 -0.77 14.75
N VAL A 212 7.61 -0.72 15.15
CA VAL A 212 6.51 -1.34 14.39
C VAL A 212 6.22 -0.53 13.11
N GLY A 213 5.91 -1.19 12.01
CA GLY A 213 5.45 -0.52 10.79
C GLY A 213 4.09 0.14 10.97
N GLY A 214 3.85 1.25 10.26
CA GLY A 214 2.58 1.95 10.29
C GLY A 214 1.48 1.20 9.53
N HIS A 215 0.22 1.44 9.88
CA HIS A 215 -0.92 0.85 9.18
C HIS A 215 -1.12 1.46 7.79
N GLY A 216 -1.52 0.64 6.83
CA GLY A 216 -2.02 1.12 5.54
C GLY A 216 -3.40 1.77 5.68
N GLY A 217 -3.68 2.77 4.83
CA GLY A 217 -4.97 3.46 4.81
C GLY A 217 -6.07 2.68 4.06
N THR A 218 -7.33 2.87 4.45
CA THR A 218 -8.49 2.23 3.80
C THR A 218 -8.79 2.86 2.45
N GLY A 219 -8.98 2.07 1.39
CA GLY A 219 -9.33 2.59 0.05
C GLY A 219 -10.69 3.31 0.01
N ALA A 220 -10.81 4.25 -0.92
CA ALA A 220 -11.98 5.11 -1.12
C ALA A 220 -12.65 4.88 -2.47
N GLY A 221 -13.99 4.92 -2.51
CA GLY A 221 -14.73 4.41 -3.66
C GLY A 221 -14.29 2.97 -3.93
N SER A 222 -13.99 2.62 -5.18
CA SER A 222 -13.58 1.26 -5.57
C SER A 222 -12.08 1.04 -5.63
N GLY A 223 -11.26 1.92 -5.04
CA GLY A 223 -9.82 1.73 -4.95
C GLY A 223 -9.39 0.83 -3.79
N SER A 224 -8.16 0.33 -3.88
CA SER A 224 -7.64 -0.70 -2.99
C SER A 224 -7.11 -0.12 -1.68
N GLY A 225 -7.02 -0.94 -0.64
CA GLY A 225 -6.39 -0.55 0.63
C GLY A 225 -4.87 -0.44 0.49
N GLY A 226 -4.28 0.52 1.21
CA GLY A 226 -2.84 0.70 1.24
C GLY A 226 -2.13 -0.44 1.96
N ALA A 227 -0.91 -0.78 1.53
CA ALA A 227 -0.08 -1.75 2.24
C ALA A 227 0.36 -1.23 3.62
N GLY A 228 0.46 -2.12 4.59
CA GLY A 228 1.11 -1.82 5.87
C GLY A 228 2.62 -1.68 5.72
N GLY A 229 3.24 -0.82 6.52
CA GLY A 229 4.69 -0.63 6.52
C GLY A 229 5.44 -1.82 7.11
N ASP A 230 6.65 -2.09 6.64
CA ASP A 230 7.54 -3.09 7.23
C ASP A 230 8.00 -2.69 8.65
N GLY A 231 8.21 -3.68 9.51
CA GLY A 231 8.80 -3.50 10.82
C GLY A 231 10.30 -3.26 10.76
N GLY A 232 10.79 -2.35 11.60
CA GLY A 232 12.21 -2.00 11.68
C GLY A 232 13.07 -3.13 12.24
N LEU A 233 14.36 -3.12 11.89
CA LEU A 233 15.35 -4.08 12.38
C LEU A 233 15.62 -3.90 13.89
N GLY A 234 15.84 -5.02 14.58
CA GLY A 234 16.32 -5.05 15.95
C GLY A 234 17.82 -4.73 16.05
N GLY A 235 18.25 -4.27 17.23
CA GLY A 235 19.63 -3.86 17.49
C GLY A 235 20.65 -4.97 17.23
N LEU A 236 21.74 -4.61 16.55
CA LEU A 236 22.77 -5.51 16.02
C LEU A 236 23.31 -6.51 17.05
N VAL A 237 23.43 -6.13 18.33
CA VAL A 237 23.83 -7.05 19.41
C VAL A 237 22.61 -7.65 20.07
N TYR A 238 21.71 -6.85 20.64
CA TYR A 238 20.50 -7.36 21.29
C TYR A 238 19.29 -6.50 20.94
N GLY A 239 18.27 -7.14 20.36
CA GLY A 239 17.05 -6.46 19.95
C GLY A 239 16.12 -7.36 19.15
N ASN A 240 14.85 -7.41 19.55
CA ASN A 240 13.80 -7.97 18.71
C ASN A 240 13.58 -7.09 17.48
N GLY A 241 13.17 -7.69 16.36
CA GLY A 241 12.63 -6.93 15.24
C GLY A 241 11.27 -6.32 15.58
N GLY A 242 10.95 -5.19 14.95
CA GLY A 242 9.62 -4.59 15.03
C GLY A 242 8.59 -5.37 14.21
N GLY A 243 7.32 -5.36 14.62
CA GLY A 243 6.25 -5.96 13.82
C GLY A 243 5.99 -5.16 12.54
N GLY A 244 5.49 -5.81 11.48
CA GLY A 244 4.89 -5.12 10.36
C GLY A 244 3.57 -4.46 10.75
N GLY A 245 3.21 -3.38 10.06
CA GLY A 245 1.90 -2.77 10.18
C GLY A 245 0.86 -3.56 9.38
N ALA A 246 -0.39 -3.55 9.83
CA ALA A 246 -1.48 -4.15 9.07
C ALA A 246 -1.83 -3.32 7.82
N GLY A 247 -2.32 -3.97 6.77
CA GLY A 247 -2.87 -3.29 5.59
C GLY A 247 -4.17 -2.54 5.89
N GLY A 248 -4.57 -1.67 4.96
CA GLY A 248 -5.86 -0.98 5.00
C GLY A 248 -6.97 -1.76 4.27
N VAL A 249 -8.22 -1.59 4.68
CA VAL A 249 -9.38 -2.26 4.06
C VAL A 249 -9.64 -1.72 2.64
N GLY A 250 -10.02 -2.59 1.71
CA GLY A 250 -10.39 -2.21 0.33
C GLY A 250 -11.72 -1.43 0.25
N GLY A 251 -11.80 -0.47 -0.68
CA GLY A 251 -12.97 0.38 -0.86
C GLY A 251 -14.15 -0.33 -1.56
N ALA A 252 -15.38 0.13 -1.31
CA ALA A 252 -16.59 -0.49 -1.85
C ALA A 252 -16.79 -0.30 -3.37
N GLY A 253 -17.56 -1.21 -3.98
CA GLY A 253 -17.87 -1.19 -5.41
C GLY A 253 -18.64 0.06 -5.86
N GLY A 254 -18.59 0.36 -7.15
CA GLY A 254 -19.32 1.46 -7.78
C GLY A 254 -20.68 0.99 -8.31
N ALA A 255 -21.77 1.59 -7.81
CA ALA A 255 -23.12 1.40 -8.31
C ALA A 255 -23.43 2.34 -9.49
N GLY A 256 -23.90 1.80 -10.60
CA GLY A 256 -24.34 2.56 -11.78
C GLY A 256 -24.28 1.74 -13.07
N ILE A 257 -24.52 2.41 -14.21
CA ILE A 257 -24.54 1.83 -15.58
C ILE A 257 -23.24 1.16 -16.03
N VAL A 258 -22.15 1.33 -15.29
CA VAL A 258 -20.94 0.50 -15.37
C VAL A 258 -20.62 0.07 -13.94
N SER A 259 -20.81 -1.22 -13.65
CA SER A 259 -20.54 -1.81 -12.34
C SER A 259 -19.04 -1.90 -12.10
N VAL A 260 -18.53 -1.15 -11.13
CA VAL A 260 -17.10 -1.16 -10.77
C VAL A 260 -16.90 -2.12 -9.60
N ALA A 261 -16.08 -3.16 -9.80
CA ALA A 261 -15.71 -4.11 -8.76
C ALA A 261 -15.07 -3.38 -7.56
N ALA A 262 -15.29 -3.88 -6.35
CA ALA A 262 -14.74 -3.29 -5.15
C ALA A 262 -13.20 -3.47 -5.07
N GLY A 263 -12.53 -2.55 -4.39
CA GLY A 263 -11.07 -2.54 -4.26
C GLY A 263 -10.54 -3.65 -3.37
N SER A 264 -9.32 -4.11 -3.65
CA SER A 264 -8.70 -5.18 -2.85
C SER A 264 -8.25 -4.66 -1.48
N GLY A 265 -8.12 -5.56 -0.51
CA GLY A 265 -7.49 -5.26 0.78
C GLY A 265 -5.99 -5.01 0.60
N GLY A 266 -5.44 -4.12 1.41
CA GLY A 266 -4.01 -3.88 1.47
C GLY A 266 -3.26 -5.04 2.13
N HIS A 267 -2.08 -5.35 1.62
CA HIS A 267 -1.19 -6.35 2.19
C HIS A 267 -0.63 -5.90 3.55
N GLY A 268 -0.37 -6.85 4.44
CA GLY A 268 0.35 -6.61 5.69
C GLY A 268 1.86 -6.45 5.46
N GLY A 269 2.50 -5.51 6.17
CA GLY A 269 3.94 -5.27 6.08
C GLY A 269 4.77 -6.41 6.68
N THR A 270 6.01 -6.60 6.25
CA THR A 270 6.87 -7.68 6.78
C THR A 270 7.41 -7.37 8.17
N GLY A 271 7.66 -8.39 8.98
CA GLY A 271 8.28 -8.26 10.29
C GLY A 271 9.79 -8.03 10.19
N GLY A 272 10.31 -7.09 10.98
CA GLY A 272 11.74 -6.79 11.03
C GLY A 272 12.57 -7.96 11.54
N ALA A 273 13.80 -8.11 11.07
CA ALA A 273 14.73 -9.10 11.62
C ALA A 273 15.39 -8.61 12.92
N ALA A 274 15.67 -9.53 13.83
CA ALA A 274 16.52 -9.29 15.00
C ALA A 274 18.02 -9.31 14.63
N GLY A 275 18.86 -8.79 15.52
CA GLY A 275 20.33 -8.73 15.36
C GLY A 275 21.03 -10.04 15.72
N LEU A 276 22.03 -9.98 16.61
CA LEU A 276 22.76 -11.16 17.09
C LEU A 276 21.93 -11.98 18.11
N TRP A 277 21.16 -11.30 18.96
CA TRP A 277 20.23 -11.88 19.94
C TRP A 277 18.87 -11.19 19.85
N GLY A 278 17.77 -11.95 19.86
CA GLY A 278 16.40 -11.40 19.88
C GLY A 278 15.41 -12.17 19.00
N VAL A 279 14.11 -11.96 19.20
CA VAL A 279 13.04 -12.58 18.40
C VAL A 279 12.74 -11.73 17.17
N GLY A 280 12.50 -12.35 16.01
CA GLY A 280 12.04 -11.63 14.82
C GLY A 280 10.67 -10.98 15.04
N GLY A 281 10.43 -9.83 14.41
CA GLY A 281 9.14 -9.16 14.48
C GLY A 281 8.05 -9.96 13.76
N HIS A 282 6.80 -9.83 14.22
CA HIS A 282 5.66 -10.45 13.53
C HIS A 282 5.40 -9.76 12.18
N GLY A 283 4.92 -10.47 11.17
CA GLY A 283 4.32 -9.84 10.01
C GLY A 283 3.02 -9.13 10.40
N GLY A 284 2.70 -8.01 9.75
CA GLY A 284 1.43 -7.34 9.91
C GLY A 284 0.31 -8.09 9.21
N ASP A 285 -0.92 -7.93 9.68
CA ASP A 285 -2.08 -8.61 9.10
C ASP A 285 -2.51 -8.00 7.75
N GLY A 286 -2.92 -8.86 6.82
CA GLY A 286 -3.51 -8.48 5.55
C GLY A 286 -4.99 -8.14 5.71
N ALA A 287 -5.49 -7.15 4.96
CA ALA A 287 -6.80 -6.56 5.20
C ALA A 287 -7.93 -7.15 4.35
N HIS A 288 -9.17 -6.90 4.78
CA HIS A 288 -10.38 -7.28 4.04
C HIS A 288 -10.48 -6.55 2.69
N GLY A 289 -10.99 -7.25 1.68
CA GLY A 289 -11.42 -6.63 0.42
C GLY A 289 -12.76 -5.92 0.56
N GLY A 290 -13.01 -4.93 -0.30
CA GLY A 290 -14.22 -4.12 -0.24
C GLY A 290 -15.48 -4.87 -0.67
N ALA A 291 -16.64 -4.48 -0.13
CA ALA A 291 -17.93 -5.04 -0.56
C ALA A 291 -18.35 -4.47 -1.92
N GLY A 292 -18.73 -5.35 -2.85
CA GLY A 292 -19.35 -5.00 -4.12
C GLY A 292 -20.69 -4.27 -3.92
N ALA A 293 -21.03 -3.38 -4.85
CA ALA A 293 -22.23 -2.56 -4.75
C ALA A 293 -23.39 -3.17 -5.53
N SER A 294 -24.61 -2.96 -5.05
CA SER A 294 -25.81 -3.42 -5.76
C SER A 294 -26.02 -2.66 -7.07
N GLY A 295 -26.52 -3.36 -8.09
CA GLY A 295 -26.78 -2.80 -9.41
C GLY A 295 -27.96 -1.81 -9.42
N GLY A 296 -27.94 -0.90 -10.39
CA GLY A 296 -29.12 -0.13 -10.81
C GLY A 296 -30.15 -1.01 -11.55
N ALA A 297 -31.22 -0.42 -12.06
CA ALA A 297 -32.40 -1.18 -12.49
C ALA A 297 -32.15 -2.04 -13.76
N GLY A 298 -31.87 -3.33 -13.56
CA GLY A 298 -31.41 -4.27 -14.58
C GLY A 298 -29.90 -4.35 -14.75
N ASP A 299 -29.13 -3.53 -14.02
CA ASP A 299 -27.67 -3.60 -13.98
C ASP A 299 -27.19 -4.70 -13.02
N ALA A 300 -26.05 -5.32 -13.32
CA ALA A 300 -25.44 -6.28 -12.43
C ALA A 300 -24.86 -5.61 -11.17
N GLY A 301 -24.91 -6.30 -10.04
CA GLY A 301 -24.14 -5.94 -8.86
C GLY A 301 -22.65 -6.18 -9.12
N SER A 302 -21.79 -5.34 -8.55
CA SER A 302 -20.34 -5.47 -8.78
C SER A 302 -19.71 -6.53 -7.87
N GLY A 303 -18.59 -7.12 -8.32
CA GLY A 303 -17.85 -8.10 -7.54
C GLY A 303 -17.25 -7.50 -6.26
N GLY A 304 -17.13 -8.32 -5.23
CA GLY A 304 -16.35 -7.99 -4.03
C GLY A 304 -14.85 -8.03 -4.31
N GLY A 305 -14.08 -7.21 -3.62
CA GLY A 305 -12.63 -7.14 -3.77
C GLY A 305 -11.92 -8.29 -3.05
N ASP A 306 -10.76 -8.70 -3.55
CA ASP A 306 -9.92 -9.70 -2.89
C ASP A 306 -9.34 -9.17 -1.57
N ALA A 307 -9.07 -10.03 -0.59
CA ALA A 307 -8.34 -9.64 0.62
C ALA A 307 -6.82 -9.56 0.36
N GLY A 308 -6.13 -8.64 1.02
CA GLY A 308 -4.68 -8.49 0.92
C GLY A 308 -3.94 -9.56 1.72
N ASP A 309 -2.83 -10.08 1.18
CA ASP A 309 -2.01 -11.11 1.85
C ASP A 309 -1.38 -10.63 3.17
N GLY A 310 -1.06 -11.58 4.04
CA GLY A 310 -0.43 -11.35 5.35
C GLY A 310 1.08 -11.18 5.23
N GLY A 311 1.64 -10.28 6.04
CA GLY A 311 3.07 -9.98 6.02
C GLY A 311 3.94 -11.16 6.46
N ALA A 312 5.11 -11.31 5.85
CA ALA A 312 6.07 -12.35 6.27
C ALA A 312 6.70 -12.03 7.63
N GLY A 313 6.87 -13.04 8.49
CA GLY A 313 7.51 -12.92 9.80
C GLY A 313 9.02 -12.70 9.73
N GLY A 314 9.53 -11.85 10.61
CA GLY A 314 10.93 -11.48 10.68
C GLY A 314 11.85 -12.60 11.17
N ARG A 315 13.13 -12.54 10.78
CA ARG A 315 14.14 -13.52 11.22
C ARG A 315 14.55 -13.29 12.68
N GLY A 316 14.69 -14.38 13.43
CA GLY A 316 15.28 -14.38 14.77
C GLY A 316 16.78 -14.11 14.75
N GLY A 317 17.31 -13.74 15.91
CA GLY A 317 18.69 -13.27 16.09
C GLY A 317 19.71 -14.35 15.76
N TRP A 318 20.81 -13.96 15.10
CA TRP A 318 21.73 -14.88 14.45
C TRP A 318 22.35 -15.94 15.37
N LEU A 319 22.64 -15.62 16.64
CA LEU A 319 22.99 -16.63 17.64
C LEU A 319 21.74 -17.30 18.17
N VAL A 320 20.90 -16.54 18.90
CA VAL A 320 19.75 -17.06 19.64
C VAL A 320 18.53 -16.15 19.45
N GLY A 321 17.44 -16.75 19.02
CA GLY A 321 16.17 -16.05 18.81
C GLY A 321 15.16 -16.88 18.03
N GLY A 322 13.89 -16.78 18.38
CA GLY A 322 12.81 -17.32 17.55
C GLY A 322 12.57 -16.45 16.31
N GLY A 323 12.10 -17.03 15.21
CA GLY A 323 11.50 -16.26 14.13
C GLY A 323 10.16 -15.65 14.58
N GLY A 324 9.82 -14.48 14.05
CA GLY A 324 8.49 -13.88 14.25
C GLY A 324 7.42 -14.65 13.46
N ALA A 325 6.17 -14.62 13.93
CA ALA A 325 5.07 -15.23 13.17
C ALA A 325 4.77 -14.41 11.91
N GLY A 326 4.23 -15.03 10.86
CA GLY A 326 3.60 -14.30 9.76
C GLY A 326 2.25 -13.70 10.17
N GLY A 327 1.82 -12.65 9.47
CA GLY A 327 0.53 -12.02 9.69
C GLY A 327 -0.64 -12.85 9.18
N SER A 328 -1.79 -12.75 9.84
CA SER A 328 -3.06 -13.33 9.41
C SER A 328 -3.72 -12.46 8.33
N VAL A 329 -4.90 -12.85 7.84
CA VAL A 329 -5.55 -12.19 6.70
C VAL A 329 -7.06 -12.04 6.89
N GLY A 330 -7.58 -10.87 6.52
CA GLY A 330 -9.01 -10.59 6.41
C GLY A 330 -9.71 -11.45 5.34
N SER A 331 -11.04 -11.46 5.37
CA SER A 331 -11.84 -12.10 4.32
C SER A 331 -11.89 -11.27 3.03
N GLY A 332 -12.07 -11.95 1.90
CA GLY A 332 -12.52 -11.31 0.67
C GLY A 332 -13.87 -10.60 0.87
N GLY A 333 -14.13 -9.59 0.05
CA GLY A 333 -15.34 -8.79 0.08
C GLY A 333 -16.54 -9.52 -0.49
N SER A 334 -17.74 -9.22 0.00
CA SER A 334 -18.99 -9.78 -0.54
C SER A 334 -19.37 -9.12 -1.86
N GLY A 335 -19.80 -9.90 -2.86
CA GLY A 335 -20.39 -9.37 -4.09
C GLY A 335 -21.72 -8.64 -3.87
N GLY A 336 -21.98 -7.62 -4.68
CA GLY A 336 -23.20 -6.81 -4.63
C GLY A 336 -24.40 -7.50 -5.29
N ALA A 337 -25.62 -7.19 -4.85
CA ALA A 337 -26.82 -7.79 -5.44
C ALA A 337 -27.15 -7.20 -6.82
N GLY A 338 -27.64 -8.02 -7.76
CA GLY A 338 -28.18 -7.55 -9.02
C GLY A 338 -29.41 -6.68 -8.82
N GLY A 339 -29.54 -5.61 -9.59
CA GLY A 339 -30.68 -4.70 -9.46
C GLY A 339 -31.94 -5.26 -10.11
N SER A 340 -33.10 -5.02 -9.50
CA SER A 340 -34.41 -5.38 -10.09
C SER A 340 -34.59 -4.72 -11.46
N GLY A 341 -35.18 -5.43 -12.42
CA GLY A 341 -35.29 -4.96 -13.79
C GLY A 341 -36.04 -3.63 -13.95
N ALA A 342 -35.73 -2.90 -15.03
CA ALA A 342 -36.37 -1.64 -15.33
C ALA A 342 -37.86 -1.82 -15.70
N ASN A 343 -38.74 -1.05 -15.06
CA ASN A 343 -40.16 -0.98 -15.46
C ASN A 343 -40.27 -0.42 -16.88
N ALA A 344 -41.08 -1.06 -17.74
CA ALA A 344 -41.21 -0.62 -19.12
C ALA A 344 -41.92 0.75 -19.22
N VAL A 345 -41.27 1.70 -19.90
CA VAL A 345 -41.74 3.10 -20.01
C VAL A 345 -42.75 3.29 -21.15
N THR A 346 -42.96 2.27 -21.99
CA THR A 346 -43.89 2.28 -23.12
C THR A 346 -44.93 1.15 -22.98
N LEU A 347 -46.15 1.39 -23.44
CA LEU A 347 -47.26 0.42 -23.39
C LEU A 347 -47.01 -0.78 -24.33
N GLY A 348 -47.30 -2.00 -23.86
CA GLY A 348 -47.07 -3.24 -24.61
C GLY A 348 -45.61 -3.72 -24.65
N SER A 349 -44.70 -3.02 -23.95
CA SER A 349 -43.29 -3.42 -23.86
C SER A 349 -43.08 -4.53 -22.83
N ALA A 350 -42.09 -5.38 -23.07
CA ALA A 350 -41.63 -6.31 -22.06
C ALA A 350 -41.00 -5.59 -20.86
N GLY A 351 -41.09 -6.18 -19.67
CA GLY A 351 -40.35 -5.71 -18.50
C GLY A 351 -38.84 -5.92 -18.69
N GLY A 352 -38.03 -5.02 -18.12
CA GLY A 352 -36.59 -5.22 -18.09
C GLY A 352 -36.21 -6.47 -17.29
N ASN A 353 -35.15 -7.16 -17.73
CA ASN A 353 -34.54 -8.24 -16.96
C ASN A 353 -33.90 -7.67 -15.68
N GLY A 354 -33.89 -8.43 -14.59
CA GLY A 354 -33.06 -8.15 -13.43
C GLY A 354 -31.59 -8.44 -13.74
N GLY A 355 -30.69 -7.66 -13.13
CA GLY A 355 -29.25 -7.84 -13.29
C GLY A 355 -28.71 -9.01 -12.48
N ASN A 356 -27.51 -9.48 -12.82
CA ASN A 356 -26.84 -10.56 -12.09
C ASN A 356 -26.28 -10.08 -10.75
N GLY A 357 -26.18 -10.97 -9.77
CA GLY A 357 -25.39 -10.76 -8.57
C GLY A 357 -23.89 -10.80 -8.88
N GLY A 358 -23.11 -9.97 -8.19
CA GLY A 358 -21.65 -9.98 -8.26
C GLY A 358 -21.03 -11.15 -7.49
N ASP A 359 -19.88 -11.60 -7.96
CA ASP A 359 -19.09 -12.65 -7.32
C ASP A 359 -18.44 -12.16 -6.01
N GLY A 360 -18.12 -13.09 -5.12
CA GLY A 360 -17.34 -12.81 -3.91
C GLY A 360 -15.83 -12.76 -4.19
N GLY A 361 -15.12 -11.79 -3.61
CA GLY A 361 -13.66 -11.69 -3.73
C GLY A 361 -12.92 -12.82 -3.01
N ALA A 362 -11.70 -13.15 -3.43
CA ALA A 362 -10.89 -14.17 -2.79
C ALA A 362 -10.38 -13.75 -1.41
N GLY A 363 -10.13 -14.71 -0.53
CA GLY A 363 -9.35 -14.50 0.68
C GLY A 363 -7.85 -14.52 0.39
N GLY A 364 -7.09 -13.60 0.98
CA GLY A 364 -5.63 -13.51 0.78
C GLY A 364 -4.84 -14.59 1.51
N VAL A 365 -3.57 -14.75 1.14
CA VAL A 365 -2.66 -15.78 1.62
C VAL A 365 -2.00 -15.38 2.94
N GLY A 366 -2.02 -16.28 3.92
CA GLY A 366 -1.40 -16.08 5.23
C GLY A 366 0.12 -15.89 5.14
N GLY A 367 0.66 -14.99 5.96
CA GLY A 367 2.08 -14.64 5.94
C GLY A 367 2.99 -15.80 6.32
N ALA A 368 4.13 -15.95 5.63
CA ALA A 368 5.11 -16.99 5.95
C ALA A 368 5.84 -16.69 7.28
N GLY A 369 6.03 -17.71 8.12
CA GLY A 369 6.73 -17.59 9.39
C GLY A 369 8.23 -17.35 9.27
N GLY A 370 8.78 -16.53 10.17
CA GLY A 370 10.19 -16.17 10.19
C GLY A 370 11.12 -17.33 10.58
N ARG A 371 12.36 -17.29 10.10
CA ARG A 371 13.40 -18.29 10.47
C ARG A 371 14.01 -17.97 11.84
N GLY A 372 14.30 -19.00 12.63
CA GLY A 372 15.02 -18.88 13.91
C GLY A 372 16.54 -18.69 13.76
N GLY A 373 17.21 -18.37 14.87
CA GLY A 373 18.66 -18.18 14.99
C GLY A 373 19.50 -19.43 14.71
N TRP A 374 20.79 -19.27 14.43
CA TRP A 374 21.66 -20.32 13.89
C TRP A 374 22.51 -21.10 14.89
N ILE A 375 22.89 -20.55 16.06
CA ILE A 375 23.98 -21.15 16.88
C ILE A 375 23.49 -21.84 18.14
N SER A 376 23.69 -23.16 18.15
CA SER A 376 23.46 -24.04 19.30
C SER A 376 24.60 -23.97 20.32
N PHE A 377 24.43 -23.20 21.40
CA PHE A 377 25.25 -23.36 22.61
C PHE A 377 24.62 -24.22 23.71
N LEU A 378 23.32 -24.57 23.62
CA LEU A 378 22.68 -25.53 24.54
C LEU A 378 21.76 -26.58 23.87
N SER A 379 20.98 -26.24 22.82
CA SER A 379 20.00 -27.19 22.25
C SER A 379 19.47 -26.86 20.84
N GLY A 380 20.36 -26.66 19.86
CA GLY A 380 19.99 -26.43 18.44
C GLY A 380 19.76 -24.96 18.06
N GLN A 381 19.31 -24.76 16.82
CA GLN A 381 18.81 -23.50 16.25
C GLN A 381 17.74 -22.82 17.15
N GLY A 382 17.43 -21.56 16.89
CA GLY A 382 16.19 -20.95 17.38
C GLY A 382 14.95 -21.55 16.73
N ALA A 383 13.79 -21.46 17.38
CA ALA A 383 12.52 -21.93 16.81
C ALA A 383 12.09 -21.09 15.60
N GLY A 384 11.44 -21.71 14.62
CA GLY A 384 10.76 -20.99 13.54
C GLY A 384 9.46 -20.34 14.03
N GLY A 385 9.12 -19.16 13.52
CA GLY A 385 7.83 -18.53 13.76
C GLY A 385 6.71 -19.27 13.03
N ALA A 386 5.49 -19.24 13.55
CA ALA A 386 4.33 -19.80 12.84
C ALA A 386 4.03 -19.00 11.56
N GLY A 387 3.46 -19.65 10.55
CA GLY A 387 2.77 -18.93 9.47
C GLY A 387 1.43 -18.39 9.97
N GLY A 388 0.96 -17.30 9.38
CA GLY A 388 -0.37 -16.75 9.65
C GLY A 388 -1.46 -17.50 8.89
N ASP A 389 -2.70 -17.40 9.36
CA ASP A 389 -3.86 -18.05 8.73
C ASP A 389 -4.29 -17.32 7.44
N GLY A 390 -4.81 -18.07 6.48
CA GLY A 390 -5.34 -17.55 5.22
C GLY A 390 -6.76 -17.00 5.35
N GLY A 391 -7.08 -15.98 4.56
CA GLY A 391 -8.37 -15.28 4.61
C GLY A 391 -9.53 -16.12 4.08
N ALA A 392 -10.73 -15.96 4.66
CA ALA A 392 -11.94 -16.57 4.09
C ALA A 392 -12.34 -15.92 2.75
N GLY A 393 -12.95 -16.69 1.87
CA GLY A 393 -13.53 -16.17 0.63
C GLY A 393 -14.78 -15.32 0.89
N GLY A 394 -15.02 -14.33 0.02
CA GLY A 394 -16.15 -13.43 0.08
C GLY A 394 -17.48 -14.09 -0.27
N GLY A 395 -18.56 -13.59 0.36
CA GLY A 395 -19.93 -13.99 0.05
C GLY A 395 -20.44 -13.45 -1.29
N THR A 396 -21.59 -13.93 -1.73
CA THR A 396 -22.13 -13.72 -3.09
C THR A 396 -23.28 -12.72 -3.15
N GLY A 397 -23.36 -11.97 -4.25
CA GLY A 397 -24.58 -11.25 -4.61
C GLY A 397 -25.70 -12.18 -5.09
N ASN A 398 -26.94 -11.95 -4.67
CA ASN A 398 -28.12 -12.54 -5.33
C ASN A 398 -28.39 -11.81 -6.66
N GLY A 399 -29.02 -12.49 -7.62
CA GLY A 399 -29.57 -11.86 -8.82
C GLY A 399 -30.83 -11.03 -8.52
N GLY A 400 -31.08 -10.01 -9.33
CA GLY A 400 -32.26 -9.13 -9.21
C GLY A 400 -33.50 -9.73 -9.86
N ASP A 401 -34.69 -9.42 -9.32
CA ASP A 401 -35.97 -9.84 -9.92
C ASP A 401 -36.24 -9.10 -11.25
N GLY A 402 -36.84 -9.80 -12.22
CA GLY A 402 -37.29 -9.20 -13.48
C GLY A 402 -38.56 -8.34 -13.31
N ALA A 403 -38.68 -7.27 -14.09
CA ALA A 403 -39.84 -6.39 -14.05
C ALA A 403 -41.07 -7.00 -14.75
N ALA A 404 -42.26 -6.55 -14.36
CA ALA A 404 -43.48 -6.90 -15.08
C ALA A 404 -43.55 -6.20 -16.45
N GLY A 405 -44.16 -6.88 -17.44
CA GLY A 405 -44.48 -6.28 -18.74
C GLY A 405 -45.69 -5.35 -18.68
N THR A 406 -45.82 -4.43 -19.65
CA THR A 406 -46.88 -3.40 -19.62
C THR A 406 -48.11 -3.75 -20.47
N PHE A 407 -49.27 -3.34 -19.98
CA PHE A 407 -50.57 -3.67 -20.54
C PHE A 407 -50.87 -2.96 -21.86
N PHE A 408 -50.59 -3.63 -22.98
CA PHE A 408 -51.26 -3.35 -24.26
C PHE A 408 -51.34 -4.63 -25.11
N GLY A 409 -52.56 -4.99 -25.53
CA GLY A 409 -52.81 -6.12 -26.45
C GLY A 409 -52.32 -7.50 -25.99
N GLY A 410 -51.98 -7.70 -24.72
CA GLY A 410 -51.37 -8.95 -24.22
C GLY A 410 -49.94 -9.21 -24.69
N THR A 411 -49.18 -8.16 -25.07
CA THR A 411 -47.85 -8.31 -25.72
C THR A 411 -46.64 -8.10 -24.79
N GLY A 412 -46.81 -7.38 -23.67
CA GLY A 412 -45.71 -7.09 -22.75
C GLY A 412 -45.32 -8.31 -21.91
N ALA A 413 -44.28 -9.04 -22.32
CA ALA A 413 -43.74 -10.16 -21.53
C ALA A 413 -43.09 -9.69 -20.22
N GLY A 414 -43.06 -10.56 -19.20
CA GLY A 414 -42.25 -10.32 -18.01
C GLY A 414 -40.75 -10.42 -18.31
N GLY A 415 -39.94 -9.57 -17.68
CA GLY A 415 -38.48 -9.66 -17.76
C GLY A 415 -37.95 -10.85 -16.98
N ASN A 416 -36.81 -11.41 -17.39
CA ASN A 416 -36.17 -12.51 -16.68
C ASN A 416 -35.53 -12.03 -15.37
N GLY A 417 -35.46 -12.89 -14.35
CA GLY A 417 -34.61 -12.67 -13.19
C GLY A 417 -33.13 -12.88 -13.53
N GLY A 418 -32.25 -12.13 -12.86
CA GLY A 418 -30.81 -12.26 -13.04
C GLY A 418 -30.22 -13.46 -12.30
N HIS A 419 -29.04 -13.93 -12.72
CA HIS A 419 -28.34 -15.04 -12.09
C HIS A 419 -27.64 -14.58 -10.79
N GLY A 420 -27.51 -15.45 -9.79
CA GLY A 420 -26.69 -15.20 -8.61
C GLY A 420 -25.19 -15.37 -8.87
N GLY A 421 -24.36 -14.64 -8.12
CA GLY A 421 -22.89 -14.71 -8.23
C GLY A 421 -22.28 -15.94 -7.57
N ASP A 422 -21.03 -16.26 -7.92
CA ASP A 422 -20.24 -17.35 -7.35
C ASP A 422 -19.40 -16.92 -6.13
N PRO A 423 -19.19 -17.81 -5.14
CA PRO A 423 -18.46 -17.48 -3.93
C PRO A 423 -16.95 -17.40 -4.14
N GLY A 424 -16.31 -16.49 -3.41
CA GLY A 424 -14.86 -16.33 -3.43
C GLY A 424 -14.15 -17.55 -2.84
N SER A 425 -12.97 -17.85 -3.35
CA SER A 425 -12.10 -18.90 -2.79
C SER A 425 -11.41 -18.43 -1.50
N GLY A 426 -11.33 -19.29 -0.49
CA GLY A 426 -10.48 -19.07 0.68
C GLY A 426 -8.99 -19.13 0.34
N GLY A 427 -8.19 -18.27 0.98
CA GLY A 427 -6.75 -18.16 0.79
C GLY A 427 -5.95 -19.27 1.46
N ALA A 428 -4.74 -19.51 0.98
CA ALA A 428 -3.84 -20.50 1.58
C ALA A 428 -3.29 -20.01 2.93
N GLY A 429 -3.07 -20.94 3.88
CA GLY A 429 -2.35 -20.65 5.11
C GLY A 429 -0.85 -20.48 4.88
N GLY A 430 -0.22 -19.60 5.67
CA GLY A 430 1.20 -19.29 5.56
C GLY A 430 2.10 -20.46 5.96
N ALA A 431 3.22 -20.63 5.27
CA ALA A 431 4.20 -21.66 5.60
C ALA A 431 4.89 -21.36 6.96
N GLY A 432 5.06 -22.38 7.79
CA GLY A 432 5.81 -22.27 9.04
C GLY A 432 7.31 -22.02 8.82
N GLY A 433 7.91 -21.20 9.68
CA GLY A 433 9.33 -20.83 9.60
C GLY A 433 10.28 -21.97 9.95
N ALA A 434 11.49 -21.92 9.40
CA ALA A 434 12.54 -22.91 9.71
C ALA A 434 13.26 -22.61 11.03
N GLY A 435 13.53 -23.64 11.84
CA GLY A 435 14.21 -23.55 13.13
C GLY A 435 14.50 -24.92 13.74
N SER A 436 14.87 -24.98 15.03
CA SER A 436 15.05 -26.25 15.78
C SER A 436 13.74 -27.02 15.93
N SER A 437 12.68 -26.32 16.35
CA SER A 437 11.33 -26.63 15.90
C SER A 437 11.00 -25.79 14.68
N ALA A 438 10.45 -26.40 13.64
CA ALA A 438 9.74 -25.64 12.61
C ALA A 438 8.51 -24.98 13.23
N GLY A 439 8.14 -23.80 12.73
CA GLY A 439 6.87 -23.19 13.08
C GLY A 439 5.69 -24.01 12.53
N ALA A 440 4.52 -23.87 13.16
CA ALA A 440 3.28 -24.36 12.54
C ALA A 440 3.03 -23.62 11.22
N ALA A 441 2.46 -24.30 10.22
CA ALA A 441 1.81 -23.61 9.11
C ALA A 441 0.45 -23.07 9.58
N GLY A 442 0.01 -21.95 9.03
CA GLY A 442 -1.33 -21.42 9.26
C GLY A 442 -2.41 -22.29 8.63
N ALA A 443 -3.64 -22.15 9.11
CA ALA A 443 -4.82 -22.75 8.50
C ALA A 443 -5.12 -22.12 7.13
N GLY A 444 -5.66 -22.92 6.21
CA GLY A 444 -6.29 -22.39 5.00
C GLY A 444 -7.63 -21.74 5.34
N GLY A 445 -7.92 -20.62 4.67
CA GLY A 445 -9.18 -19.90 4.82
C GLY A 445 -10.38 -20.67 4.26
N LEU A 446 -11.57 -20.34 4.75
CA LEU A 446 -12.80 -21.01 4.33
C LEU A 446 -13.33 -20.42 3.01
N SER A 447 -13.54 -21.26 2.00
CA SER A 447 -14.39 -20.92 0.85
C SER A 447 -15.88 -21.07 1.25
N PRO A 448 -16.75 -20.07 1.03
CA PRO A 448 -18.18 -20.23 1.25
C PRO A 448 -18.79 -21.32 0.37
N THR A 449 -19.68 -22.13 0.95
CA THR A 449 -20.30 -23.31 0.31
C THR A 449 -21.73 -23.04 -0.19
N THR A 450 -22.12 -21.77 -0.26
CA THR A 450 -23.43 -21.29 -0.73
C THR A 450 -23.22 -20.15 -1.72
N GLY A 451 -23.98 -20.17 -2.81
CA GLY A 451 -23.90 -19.19 -3.90
C GLY A 451 -25.04 -18.18 -3.85
N GLY A 452 -24.99 -17.19 -4.74
CA GLY A 452 -26.06 -16.21 -4.87
C GLY A 452 -27.34 -16.90 -5.35
N ASN A 453 -28.49 -16.55 -4.77
CA ASN A 453 -29.76 -17.02 -5.31
C ASN A 453 -30.08 -16.23 -6.59
N GLY A 454 -30.67 -16.90 -7.58
CA GLY A 454 -31.19 -16.24 -8.77
C GLY A 454 -32.44 -15.40 -8.45
N GLY A 455 -32.60 -14.29 -9.17
CA GLY A 455 -33.80 -13.46 -9.08
C GLY A 455 -35.01 -14.12 -9.73
N ASN A 456 -36.20 -13.72 -9.33
CA ASN A 456 -37.45 -14.24 -9.87
C ASN A 456 -37.79 -13.58 -11.22
N GLY A 457 -38.51 -14.29 -12.08
CA GLY A 457 -39.05 -13.73 -13.32
C GLY A 457 -40.22 -12.79 -13.07
N GLY A 458 -40.30 -11.71 -13.84
CA GLY A 458 -41.41 -10.75 -13.79
C GLY A 458 -42.71 -11.32 -14.37
N ARG A 459 -43.86 -10.76 -13.96
CA ARG A 459 -45.18 -11.15 -14.47
C ARG A 459 -45.41 -10.62 -15.90
N GLY A 460 -46.01 -11.44 -16.76
CA GLY A 460 -46.50 -11.02 -18.08
C GLY A 460 -47.73 -10.12 -18.00
N ALA A 461 -47.88 -9.21 -18.95
CA ALA A 461 -49.03 -8.32 -19.05
C ALA A 461 -50.31 -9.08 -19.41
N ASP A 462 -51.42 -8.71 -18.78
CA ASP A 462 -52.73 -9.32 -19.02
C ASP A 462 -53.26 -9.01 -20.43
N GLY A 463 -54.07 -9.93 -20.97
CA GLY A 463 -54.71 -9.77 -22.26
C GLY A 463 -55.81 -8.70 -22.21
N TYR A 464 -55.92 -7.86 -23.24
CA TYR A 464 -56.97 -6.83 -23.32
C TYR A 464 -57.76 -6.96 -24.63
N GLY A 465 -58.89 -7.65 -24.57
CA GLY A 465 -59.81 -7.90 -25.69
C GLY A 465 -60.29 -9.35 -25.74
N THR A 466 -61.46 -9.58 -26.35
CA THR A 466 -62.07 -10.92 -26.43
C THR A 466 -61.20 -11.88 -27.24
N GLY A 467 -60.74 -12.97 -26.62
CA GLY A 467 -59.89 -13.98 -27.25
C GLY A 467 -58.39 -13.64 -27.25
N ILE A 468 -57.98 -12.52 -26.64
CA ILE A 468 -56.57 -12.17 -26.47
C ILE A 468 -56.04 -12.83 -25.18
N SER A 469 -54.97 -13.61 -25.33
CA SER A 469 -54.24 -14.20 -24.21
C SER A 469 -53.35 -13.16 -23.53
N GLY A 470 -53.02 -13.36 -22.25
CA GLY A 470 -51.94 -12.59 -21.61
C GLY A 470 -50.56 -13.02 -22.10
N ALA A 471 -49.57 -12.16 -21.87
CA ALA A 471 -48.18 -12.41 -22.23
C ALA A 471 -47.52 -13.46 -21.32
N SER A 472 -46.40 -14.04 -21.75
CA SER A 472 -45.57 -14.88 -20.90
C SER A 472 -44.93 -14.09 -19.76
N GLY A 473 -44.82 -14.70 -18.57
CA GLY A 473 -43.87 -14.24 -17.56
C GLY A 473 -42.42 -14.50 -17.98
N GLY A 474 -41.48 -13.86 -17.29
CA GLY A 474 -40.05 -14.09 -17.50
C GLY A 474 -39.56 -15.39 -16.85
N ALA A 475 -38.41 -15.87 -17.26
CA ALA A 475 -37.71 -16.94 -16.56
C ALA A 475 -37.17 -16.44 -15.20
N GLY A 476 -37.03 -17.33 -14.21
CA GLY A 476 -36.16 -17.06 -13.06
C GLY A 476 -34.69 -17.23 -13.46
N GLY A 477 -33.79 -16.55 -12.76
CA GLY A 477 -32.34 -16.69 -12.96
C GLY A 477 -31.76 -17.91 -12.21
N ASP A 478 -30.58 -18.36 -12.60
CA ASP A 478 -29.89 -19.47 -11.93
C ASP A 478 -29.18 -19.03 -10.63
N GLY A 479 -28.99 -19.98 -9.70
CA GLY A 479 -28.33 -19.73 -8.41
C GLY A 479 -26.79 -19.87 -8.40
N GLY A 480 -26.10 -19.67 -9.53
CA GLY A 480 -24.66 -19.96 -9.63
C GLY A 480 -24.31 -21.41 -9.26
N ARG A 481 -23.11 -21.65 -8.72
CA ARG A 481 -22.65 -23.02 -8.35
C ARG A 481 -23.34 -23.64 -7.13
N TYR A 482 -23.85 -22.84 -6.19
CA TYR A 482 -24.32 -23.33 -4.88
C TYR A 482 -25.51 -22.56 -4.27
N GLY A 483 -26.20 -21.71 -5.03
CA GLY A 483 -27.41 -20.99 -4.63
C GLY A 483 -28.67 -21.63 -5.22
N ASN A 484 -29.85 -21.13 -4.85
CA ASN A 484 -31.11 -21.59 -5.43
C ASN A 484 -31.44 -20.77 -6.71
N GLY A 485 -32.00 -21.41 -7.73
CA GLY A 485 -32.60 -20.70 -8.85
C GLY A 485 -33.86 -19.93 -8.42
N GLY A 486 -34.11 -18.79 -9.04
CA GLY A 486 -35.31 -17.97 -8.80
C GLY A 486 -36.57 -18.60 -9.42
N ALA A 487 -37.75 -18.19 -8.95
CA ALA A 487 -39.01 -18.67 -9.50
C ALA A 487 -39.27 -18.07 -10.89
N GLY A 488 -39.89 -18.84 -11.79
CA GLY A 488 -40.43 -18.30 -13.03
C GLY A 488 -41.60 -17.34 -12.78
N GLY A 489 -41.67 -16.27 -13.57
CA GLY A 489 -42.73 -15.29 -13.48
C GLY A 489 -44.07 -15.83 -13.97
N ALA A 490 -45.16 -15.37 -13.36
CA ALA A 490 -46.51 -15.72 -13.81
C ALA A 490 -46.79 -15.15 -15.21
N GLY A 491 -47.53 -15.90 -16.04
CA GLY A 491 -48.15 -15.33 -17.23
C GLY A 491 -49.19 -14.27 -16.88
N GLY A 492 -49.52 -13.41 -17.84
CA GLY A 492 -50.66 -12.51 -17.75
C GLY A 492 -51.98 -13.27 -17.85
N ASP A 493 -53.00 -12.79 -17.15
CA ASP A 493 -54.34 -13.35 -17.22
C ASP A 493 -54.99 -13.05 -18.58
N GLY A 494 -55.63 -14.05 -19.19
CA GLY A 494 -56.40 -13.89 -20.42
C GLY A 494 -57.82 -13.41 -20.13
N MET A 495 -58.39 -12.52 -20.96
CA MET A 495 -59.79 -12.12 -20.79
C MET A 495 -60.73 -13.28 -21.10
N GLY A 496 -61.70 -13.50 -20.20
CA GLY A 496 -62.72 -14.53 -20.34
C GLY A 496 -63.45 -14.43 -21.68
N GLY A 497 -63.59 -15.56 -22.38
CA GLY A 497 -64.23 -15.62 -23.69
C GLY A 497 -65.66 -15.08 -23.64
N ALA A 498 -66.06 -14.33 -24.68
CA ALA A 498 -67.40 -13.78 -24.77
C ALA A 498 -68.46 -14.89 -24.67
N SER A 499 -69.37 -14.77 -23.69
CA SER A 499 -70.44 -15.73 -23.44
C SER A 499 -71.20 -16.03 -24.73
N GLY A 500 -71.05 -17.25 -25.25
CA GLY A 500 -71.59 -17.63 -26.55
C GLY A 500 -73.09 -17.38 -26.63
N SER A 501 -73.49 -16.42 -27.47
CA SER A 501 -74.88 -16.02 -27.67
C SER A 501 -75.70 -17.22 -28.14
N ARG A 502 -76.44 -17.84 -27.21
CA ARG A 502 -77.36 -18.95 -27.51
C ARG A 502 -78.46 -18.44 -28.43
N SER A 503 -78.34 -18.71 -29.72
CA SER A 503 -79.42 -18.55 -30.69
C SER A 503 -80.61 -19.41 -30.24
N SER A 504 -81.68 -18.75 -29.81
CA SER A 504 -82.79 -19.38 -29.12
C SER A 504 -83.71 -20.14 -30.07
N PHE A 505 -83.40 -21.42 -30.30
CA PHE A 505 -84.37 -22.40 -30.82
C PHE A 505 -84.38 -23.65 -29.92
N HIS A 506 -85.54 -23.89 -29.31
CA HIS A 506 -85.99 -25.13 -28.68
C HIS A 506 -87.44 -25.30 -29.17
N PRO A 507 -87.82 -26.51 -29.60
CA PRO A 507 -88.25 -27.55 -28.66
C PRO A 507 -87.49 -28.88 -28.88
N ASP A 508 -87.59 -29.92 -28.06
CA ASP A 508 -88.52 -30.26 -26.96
C ASP A 508 -87.78 -31.10 -25.87
N LYS A 509 -88.46 -31.36 -24.75
CA LYS A 509 -88.21 -32.40 -23.72
C LYS A 509 -87.26 -32.05 -22.57
N THR A 510 -87.93 -31.89 -21.43
CA THR A 510 -87.44 -31.78 -20.06
C THR A 510 -86.54 -32.93 -19.58
N VAL A 511 -85.46 -32.60 -18.86
CA VAL A 511 -85.21 -33.03 -17.46
C VAL A 511 -84.48 -31.89 -16.72
N VAL A 512 -84.65 -31.77 -15.41
CA VAL A 512 -83.91 -30.81 -14.57
C VAL A 512 -82.44 -31.22 -14.44
N ALA A 513 -81.51 -30.29 -14.68
CA ALA A 513 -80.09 -30.45 -14.41
C ALA A 513 -79.62 -29.41 -13.37
N ALA A 514 -79.42 -29.85 -12.13
CA ALA A 514 -78.66 -29.09 -11.13
C ALA A 514 -77.15 -29.34 -11.32
N ALA A 515 -76.32 -28.36 -11.00
CA ALA A 515 -74.93 -28.31 -11.44
C ALA A 515 -74.05 -29.49 -10.97
N SER A 516 -73.30 -30.07 -11.91
CA SER A 516 -72.17 -30.97 -11.64
C SER A 516 -70.90 -30.41 -12.29
N ALA A 517 -69.93 -29.99 -11.49
CA ALA A 517 -68.64 -29.49 -11.96
C ALA A 517 -67.48 -30.21 -11.25
N GLY A 518 -66.72 -30.98 -12.03
CA GLY A 518 -65.57 -31.79 -11.59
C GLY A 518 -65.76 -33.29 -11.91
N PRO A 519 -64.68 -34.10 -11.86
CA PRO A 519 -63.28 -33.76 -11.54
C PRO A 519 -62.30 -34.01 -12.71
N ALA A 520 -61.06 -33.55 -12.58
CA ALA A 520 -59.93 -34.08 -13.33
C ALA A 520 -58.62 -33.93 -12.52
N ALA A 521 -58.04 -35.04 -12.07
CA ALA A 521 -56.74 -35.08 -11.40
C ALA A 521 -56.01 -36.41 -11.64
N LYS A 522 -54.71 -36.35 -11.92
CA LYS A 522 -53.69 -37.41 -11.82
C LYS A 522 -52.36 -36.68 -11.59
N ALA A 523 -51.52 -36.94 -10.57
CA ALA A 523 -51.01 -38.21 -10.03
C ALA A 523 -50.03 -38.89 -11.02
N ALA A 524 -48.92 -39.49 -10.60
CA ALA A 524 -48.50 -40.02 -9.29
C ALA A 524 -46.94 -39.98 -9.17
N PRO A 525 -46.24 -40.60 -8.17
CA PRO A 525 -46.70 -41.45 -7.06
C PRO A 525 -46.15 -41.10 -5.64
N VAL A 526 -46.63 -41.83 -4.63
CA VAL A 526 -46.23 -41.74 -3.21
C VAL A 526 -46.20 -43.14 -2.56
N GLY A 527 -45.31 -43.34 -1.58
CA GLY A 527 -45.33 -44.37 -0.55
C GLY A 527 -44.18 -44.15 0.44
N TRP A 528 -44.20 -44.58 1.70
CA TRP A 528 -45.23 -45.27 2.51
C TRP A 528 -44.83 -45.20 4.01
N ALA A 529 -45.70 -45.36 5.03
CA ALA A 529 -47.15 -45.18 5.13
C ALA A 529 -47.59 -45.20 6.62
N ALA A 530 -48.81 -44.69 6.89
CA ALA A 530 -49.66 -44.97 8.08
C ALA A 530 -49.29 -44.37 9.47
N PRO A 531 -50.27 -44.24 10.42
CA PRO A 531 -50.22 -43.17 11.42
C PRO A 531 -50.55 -43.56 12.89
N TRP A 532 -50.38 -42.61 13.82
CA TRP A 532 -51.16 -42.53 15.07
C TRP A 532 -51.62 -41.09 15.35
N ARG A 533 -52.69 -40.93 16.13
CA ARG A 533 -53.29 -39.64 16.54
C ARG A 533 -53.14 -39.44 18.04
N VAL A 534 -53.19 -38.19 18.52
CA VAL A 534 -54.11 -37.71 19.60
C VAL A 534 -54.12 -36.17 19.65
N THR A 535 -55.05 -35.61 20.42
CA THR A 535 -55.53 -34.21 20.49
C THR A 535 -54.49 -33.10 20.75
N ALA A 536 -54.88 -31.87 20.43
CA ALA A 536 -54.11 -30.65 20.65
C ALA A 536 -54.29 -30.05 22.06
N GLU A 537 -53.28 -29.31 22.53
CA GLU A 537 -53.45 -28.19 23.46
C GLU A 537 -52.33 -27.15 23.25
N THR A 538 -52.49 -25.93 23.80
CA THR A 538 -51.78 -24.72 23.40
C THR A 538 -50.53 -24.42 24.23
N VAL A 539 -49.35 -24.26 23.60
CA VAL A 539 -48.14 -23.72 24.26
C VAL A 539 -47.40 -22.72 23.36
N VAL A 540 -47.04 -21.57 23.93
CA VAL A 540 -46.12 -20.54 23.39
C VAL A 540 -44.88 -20.53 24.32
N PRO A 541 -43.65 -20.34 23.82
CA PRO A 541 -42.53 -21.17 24.28
C PRO A 541 -41.81 -20.68 25.55
N ALA A 542 -41.15 -21.64 26.21
CA ALA A 542 -40.12 -21.41 27.22
C ALA A 542 -38.75 -21.89 26.70
N VAL A 543 -37.67 -21.29 27.20
CA VAL A 543 -36.30 -21.45 26.68
C VAL A 543 -35.39 -22.09 27.75
N MET A 544 -34.46 -22.94 27.27
CA MET A 544 -33.21 -23.37 27.93
C MET A 544 -33.23 -24.54 28.93
N VAL A 545 -32.21 -25.41 28.80
CA VAL A 545 -31.19 -25.80 29.82
C VAL A 545 -30.74 -27.25 29.63
N ALA A 546 -29.43 -27.44 29.38
CA ALA A 546 -28.70 -28.62 29.85
C ALA A 546 -27.93 -28.24 31.13
N ARG A 547 -27.94 -29.10 32.15
CA ARG A 547 -27.35 -28.86 33.49
C ARG A 547 -25.81 -28.94 33.46
N GLY A 548 -25.06 -28.33 34.38
CA GLY A 548 -25.44 -27.56 35.58
C GLY A 548 -24.19 -26.96 36.27
N ALA A 549 -24.20 -26.55 37.55
CA ALA A 549 -25.23 -26.69 38.58
C ALA A 549 -25.04 -25.70 39.76
N ARG A 550 -26.12 -25.44 40.53
CA ARG A 550 -26.21 -24.72 41.84
C ARG A 550 -25.86 -23.21 41.78
N GLU A 551 -26.82 -22.29 41.97
CA GLU A 551 -27.32 -21.76 43.27
C GLU A 551 -26.23 -20.96 44.03
N VAL A 552 -26.42 -19.71 44.49
CA VAL A 552 -27.66 -19.02 44.97
C VAL A 552 -27.81 -17.57 44.42
N ALA A 553 -29.06 -17.06 44.48
CA ALA A 553 -29.65 -15.74 44.17
C ALA A 553 -28.84 -14.44 44.52
N VAL A 554 -29.18 -13.20 44.10
CA VAL A 554 -30.49 -12.46 44.24
C VAL A 554 -30.69 -11.32 43.18
N ARG A 555 -31.97 -11.00 42.89
CA ARG A 555 -32.61 -9.75 42.33
C ARG A 555 -31.77 -8.45 42.32
N ALA A 556 -32.06 -7.39 41.52
CA ALA A 556 -32.98 -7.05 40.39
C ALA A 556 -32.62 -5.60 39.93
N GLY A 557 -33.12 -4.98 38.84
CA GLY A 557 -33.99 -5.39 37.73
C GLY A 557 -34.88 -4.21 37.23
N ARG A 558 -35.30 -4.21 35.94
CA ARG A 558 -36.17 -3.21 35.23
C ARG A 558 -35.55 -1.81 35.01
N THR A 559 -35.91 -0.97 34.01
CA THR A 559 -36.69 -1.08 32.74
C THR A 559 -36.43 0.19 31.91
N GLY A 560 -36.56 0.15 30.56
CA GLY A 560 -36.94 1.35 29.79
C GLY A 560 -36.26 1.59 28.45
N SER A 561 -37.07 1.82 27.41
CA SER A 561 -36.77 2.32 26.06
C SER A 561 -38.11 2.89 25.50
N PRO A 562 -38.23 3.55 24.32
CA PRO A 562 -37.23 3.77 23.26
C PRO A 562 -37.22 5.17 22.57
N ALA A 563 -36.29 5.32 21.60
CA ALA A 563 -36.39 6.05 20.32
C ALA A 563 -36.83 7.54 20.23
N ARG A 564 -35.91 8.39 19.72
CA ARG A 564 -35.94 8.95 18.33
C ARG A 564 -34.72 9.85 18.02
N THR A 565 -34.29 9.85 16.76
CA THR A 565 -33.37 10.82 16.10
C THR A 565 -34.20 11.81 15.25
N PRO A 566 -33.66 12.86 14.57
CA PRO A 566 -32.24 13.19 14.29
C PRO A 566 -31.84 14.70 14.44
N THR A 567 -30.65 15.05 13.94
CA THR A 567 -30.26 16.34 13.29
C THR A 567 -29.11 17.14 13.94
N VAL A 568 -28.25 17.63 13.06
CA VAL A 568 -27.05 18.47 13.19
C VAL A 568 -27.19 19.72 14.08
N ALA A 569 -26.19 19.96 14.94
CA ALA A 569 -25.62 21.29 15.24
C ALA A 569 -24.27 21.16 15.95
N ALA A 570 -23.36 22.12 15.76
CA ALA A 570 -22.10 22.23 16.52
C ALA A 570 -22.18 23.38 17.52
N ALA A 571 -21.58 23.21 18.71
CA ALA A 571 -21.38 24.28 19.68
C ALA A 571 -20.11 24.02 20.49
N VAL A 572 -19.16 24.97 20.47
CA VAL A 572 -18.00 25.02 21.37
C VAL A 572 -18.23 26.14 22.37
N THR A 573 -18.10 25.83 23.67
CA THR A 573 -17.93 26.80 24.75
C THR A 573 -17.04 26.17 25.83
N ALA A 574 -16.27 26.99 26.56
CA ALA A 574 -15.06 26.52 27.23
C ALA A 574 -15.03 26.77 28.76
N GLY A 575 -14.56 25.76 29.49
CA GLY A 575 -13.97 25.88 30.84
C GLY A 575 -14.93 26.15 32.01
N PRO A 576 -14.39 26.32 33.23
CA PRO A 576 -12.96 26.32 33.58
C PRO A 576 -12.56 25.32 34.70
N GLU A 577 -11.27 25.38 35.05
CA GLU A 577 -10.66 25.01 36.35
C GLU A 577 -10.48 23.54 36.79
N VAL A 578 -9.37 23.34 37.49
CA VAL A 578 -8.85 22.08 38.05
C VAL A 578 -8.33 22.37 39.47
N PRO A 579 -8.61 21.49 40.44
CA PRO A 579 -7.67 21.22 41.53
C PRO A 579 -7.22 19.75 41.53
N ALA A 580 -5.92 19.52 41.74
CA ALA A 580 -5.34 18.18 41.74
C ALA A 580 -5.67 17.37 43.00
N ALA A 581 -5.93 16.06 42.85
CA ALA A 581 -6.07 15.15 43.98
C ALA A 581 -5.46 13.75 43.71
N ARG A 582 -4.36 13.48 44.42
CA ARG A 582 -3.85 12.15 44.84
C ARG A 582 -3.56 11.10 43.76
N ALA A 583 -2.27 10.90 43.50
CA ALA A 583 -1.75 9.60 43.09
C ALA A 583 -2.06 8.53 44.17
N VAL A 584 -2.40 7.32 43.75
CA VAL A 584 -2.57 6.15 44.63
C VAL A 584 -1.46 5.14 44.32
N THR A 585 -0.43 5.12 45.16
CA THR A 585 0.61 4.09 45.14
C THR A 585 0.05 2.79 45.71
N VAL A 586 0.04 1.72 44.92
CA VAL A 586 -0.22 0.36 45.42
C VAL A 586 1.11 -0.41 45.42
N GLY A 587 1.55 -0.83 46.60
CA GLY A 587 2.87 -1.43 46.81
C GLY A 587 2.94 -2.94 46.58
N TRP A 588 4.13 -3.43 46.24
CA TRP A 588 4.46 -4.85 46.20
C TRP A 588 4.66 -5.42 47.62
N PRO A 589 4.10 -6.59 47.96
CA PRO A 589 4.56 -7.38 49.10
C PRO A 589 5.81 -8.21 48.73
N VAL A 590 6.80 -8.21 49.63
CA VAL A 590 8.08 -8.93 49.48
C VAL A 590 8.08 -10.21 50.32
N MET A 591 8.71 -11.28 49.83
CA MET A 591 9.28 -12.33 50.69
C MET A 591 10.73 -12.66 50.30
N ARG A 592 11.54 -13.12 51.27
CA ARG A 592 13.01 -13.21 51.15
C ARG A 592 13.55 -14.65 51.27
N ARG A 593 14.42 -15.00 50.32
CA ARG A 593 15.57 -15.94 50.31
C ARG A 593 15.75 -16.98 51.46
N ARG A 594 15.87 -18.26 51.05
CA ARG A 594 16.94 -19.27 51.39
C ARG A 594 16.98 -19.86 52.84
N PRO A 595 17.70 -20.99 53.13
CA PRO A 595 18.79 -21.63 52.35
C PRO A 595 18.81 -23.17 52.12
N ASP A 596 19.44 -23.54 50.99
CA ASP A 596 20.52 -24.54 50.74
C ASP A 596 20.54 -26.02 51.25
N ILE A 597 20.69 -26.97 50.29
CA ILE A 597 21.64 -28.14 50.25
C ILE A 597 21.35 -29.36 51.18
N PRO A 598 21.68 -30.66 50.85
CA PRO A 598 22.69 -31.22 49.92
C PRO A 598 22.24 -32.33 48.90
N THR A 599 23.25 -32.97 48.30
CA THR A 599 23.29 -34.14 47.37
C THR A 599 22.72 -35.46 47.95
N VAL A 600 22.55 -36.57 47.20
CA VAL A 600 23.57 -37.62 46.96
C VAL A 600 23.13 -38.69 45.91
N SER A 601 24.02 -38.96 44.93
CA SER A 601 24.35 -40.22 44.21
C SER A 601 23.35 -41.24 43.59
N LYS A 602 23.81 -41.77 42.43
CA LYS A 602 23.81 -43.18 41.93
C LYS A 602 22.51 -43.84 41.39
N ALA A 603 22.45 -43.88 40.05
CA ALA A 603 22.54 -45.08 39.20
C ALA A 603 21.90 -46.41 39.64
N TRP A 604 21.08 -46.98 38.75
CA TRP A 604 20.86 -48.42 38.62
C TRP A 604 20.76 -48.81 37.14
N ALA A 605 21.11 -50.06 36.81
CA ALA A 605 21.08 -50.60 35.45
C ALA A 605 20.86 -52.12 35.48
N GLY A 606 19.96 -52.66 34.66
CA GLY A 606 19.80 -54.11 34.54
C GLY A 606 18.39 -54.59 34.14
N PRO A 607 18.25 -55.82 33.59
CA PRO A 607 17.46 -55.96 32.36
C PRO A 607 16.54 -57.21 32.22
N ALA A 608 15.49 -57.10 31.41
CA ALA A 608 14.76 -58.18 30.72
C ALA A 608 13.80 -57.57 29.65
N GLY A 609 13.28 -58.27 28.63
CA GLY A 609 13.64 -59.60 28.12
C GLY A 609 12.55 -60.29 27.26
N LYS A 610 12.82 -60.46 25.94
CA LYS A 610 12.31 -61.48 24.99
C LYS A 610 10.88 -61.45 24.37
N VAL A 611 10.87 -61.82 23.07
CA VAL A 611 9.88 -62.61 22.27
C VAL A 611 8.74 -61.90 21.50
N VAL A 612 8.39 -62.49 20.34
CA VAL A 612 7.51 -62.03 19.23
C VAL A 612 6.73 -63.26 18.67
N PRO A 613 5.48 -63.09 18.19
CA PRO A 613 5.06 -63.58 16.86
C PRO A 613 4.42 -62.42 16.02
N GLU A 614 4.57 -62.29 14.69
CA GLU A 614 4.06 -63.12 13.56
C GLU A 614 2.52 -63.20 13.46
N GLY A 615 1.88 -62.99 12.29
CA GLY A 615 2.39 -62.63 10.96
C GLY A 615 1.31 -62.66 9.83
N SER A 616 1.75 -62.68 8.54
CA SER A 616 0.95 -62.77 7.28
C SER A 616 0.20 -61.50 6.81
N ARG A 617 0.04 -61.15 5.52
CA ARG A 617 0.51 -61.64 4.18
C ARG A 617 0.51 -60.44 3.18
N VAL A 618 1.53 -60.20 2.32
CA VAL A 618 1.79 -60.72 0.93
C VAL A 618 0.71 -60.25 -0.10
N MET A 619 0.95 -59.67 -1.28
CA MET A 619 2.08 -59.59 -2.28
C MET A 619 2.43 -58.09 -2.61
N ALA A 620 3.55 -57.62 -3.21
CA ALA A 620 4.55 -58.07 -4.20
C ALA A 620 4.09 -58.00 -5.70
N ALA A 621 4.42 -56.94 -6.48
CA ALA A 621 5.70 -56.64 -7.21
C ALA A 621 5.68 -57.14 -8.68
N PRO A 622 6.67 -56.85 -9.58
CA PRO A 622 7.82 -55.91 -9.57
C PRO A 622 7.53 -54.68 -10.50
N ALA A 623 8.33 -54.07 -11.41
CA ALA A 623 9.72 -54.07 -11.96
C ALA A 623 9.92 -52.76 -12.80
N ARG A 624 11.09 -52.26 -13.27
CA ARG A 624 12.53 -52.38 -12.95
C ARG A 624 13.30 -51.12 -13.52
N PRO A 625 14.57 -50.84 -13.12
CA PRO A 625 15.21 -49.52 -13.33
C PRO A 625 16.38 -49.44 -14.33
N ALA A 626 16.72 -48.21 -14.77
CA ALA A 626 17.97 -47.77 -15.40
C ALA A 626 18.05 -46.21 -15.41
N ARG A 627 19.18 -45.49 -15.48
CA ARG A 627 20.62 -45.76 -15.23
C ARG A 627 21.35 -44.40 -15.06
N LEU A 628 22.41 -44.37 -14.25
CA LEU A 628 23.54 -43.41 -14.29
C LEU A 628 24.82 -44.25 -14.60
N PRO A 629 26.06 -43.70 -14.85
CA PRO A 629 26.58 -42.36 -14.49
C PRO A 629 27.59 -41.70 -15.49
N MET A 630 28.25 -40.59 -15.05
CA MET A 630 29.62 -40.10 -15.44
C MET A 630 29.85 -39.53 -16.87
N ALA A 631 30.78 -38.58 -17.14
CA ALA A 631 31.58 -37.68 -16.28
C ALA A 631 32.30 -36.51 -17.05
N ALA A 632 32.75 -35.50 -16.28
CA ALA A 632 34.04 -34.77 -16.37
C ALA A 632 34.39 -33.66 -17.42
N MET A 633 34.75 -32.48 -16.85
CA MET A 633 35.88 -31.55 -17.17
C MET A 633 35.87 -30.55 -18.35
N ALA A 634 36.57 -29.42 -18.11
CA ALA A 634 37.04 -28.36 -19.05
C ALA A 634 35.97 -27.41 -19.69
N SER A 635 36.22 -26.13 -20.00
CA SER A 635 37.40 -25.24 -19.78
C SER A 635 37.05 -23.73 -19.78
N VAL A 636 37.86 -22.95 -19.05
CA VAL A 636 38.43 -21.60 -19.31
C VAL A 636 37.85 -20.71 -20.46
N ALA A 637 37.72 -19.41 -20.18
CA ALA A 637 37.33 -18.34 -21.13
C ALA A 637 38.40 -17.98 -22.19
N PRO A 638 38.11 -17.05 -23.12
CA PRO A 638 38.69 -15.70 -22.97
C PRO A 638 37.79 -14.54 -23.45
N ALA A 639 38.26 -13.30 -23.24
CA ALA A 639 37.72 -12.09 -23.87
C ALA A 639 38.48 -11.72 -25.16
N GLY A 640 37.92 -10.87 -26.02
CA GLY A 640 38.58 -10.37 -27.24
C GLY A 640 37.91 -9.15 -27.86
N THR A 641 38.71 -8.21 -28.36
CA THR A 641 38.31 -6.90 -28.91
C THR A 641 38.55 -6.79 -30.43
N ALA A 642 37.63 -6.16 -31.17
CA ALA A 642 37.87 -5.62 -32.53
C ALA A 642 36.85 -4.49 -32.85
N ALA A 643 37.04 -3.75 -33.96
CA ALA A 643 36.35 -2.48 -34.26
C ALA A 643 35.82 -2.38 -35.72
N THR A 644 35.43 -1.17 -36.16
CA THR A 644 34.94 -0.75 -37.50
C THR A 644 33.47 -1.15 -37.84
N THR A 645 32.65 -0.40 -38.59
CA THR A 645 32.82 0.89 -39.31
C THR A 645 31.46 1.65 -39.45
N ALA A 646 31.48 2.93 -39.86
CA ALA A 646 30.28 3.74 -40.17
C ALA A 646 30.04 3.93 -41.68
N PRO A 647 28.87 4.46 -42.10
CA PRO A 647 28.86 5.66 -42.96
C PRO A 647 27.77 6.71 -42.58
N ALA A 648 27.68 7.83 -43.32
CA ALA A 648 26.97 9.06 -42.91
C ALA A 648 26.23 9.81 -44.05
N ALA A 649 25.39 10.81 -43.70
CA ALA A 649 24.74 11.77 -44.61
C ALA A 649 24.52 13.17 -43.95
N ARG A 650 24.10 14.19 -44.74
CA ARG A 650 24.79 15.50 -44.85
C ARG A 650 23.88 16.63 -45.37
N ALA A 651 23.95 17.89 -44.86
CA ALA A 651 23.76 19.20 -45.57
C ALA A 651 23.51 20.44 -44.65
N GLY A 652 23.65 21.67 -45.22
CA GLY A 652 23.33 23.03 -44.73
C GLY A 652 23.31 24.03 -45.93
N PRO A 653 23.55 25.37 -45.85
CA PRO A 653 23.78 26.29 -44.69
C PRO A 653 23.25 27.78 -44.85
N ALA A 654 23.84 28.75 -44.11
CA ALA A 654 23.77 30.26 -44.21
C ALA A 654 22.59 30.99 -43.46
N VAL A 655 22.44 32.32 -43.29
CA VAL A 655 22.92 33.58 -43.98
C VAL A 655 23.05 34.83 -43.02
N VAL A 656 24.06 35.72 -43.26
CA VAL A 656 24.32 37.19 -42.99
C VAL A 656 23.51 38.06 -41.95
N ALA A 657 24.21 39.01 -41.28
CA ALA A 657 23.73 40.13 -40.38
C ALA A 657 24.30 41.51 -40.86
N PRO A 658 24.18 42.75 -40.24
CA PRO A 658 24.33 43.19 -38.81
C PRO A 658 23.32 44.35 -38.42
N PRO A 659 23.58 45.56 -37.79
CA PRO A 659 24.67 46.11 -36.93
C PRO A 659 24.29 46.78 -35.52
N PRO A 660 24.20 48.12 -35.21
CA PRO A 660 24.78 48.68 -33.94
C PRO A 660 24.03 49.81 -33.14
N VAL A 661 24.49 50.15 -31.90
CA VAL A 661 24.49 51.52 -31.26
C VAL A 661 25.46 51.59 -30.03
N ARG A 662 25.81 52.79 -29.54
CA ARG A 662 26.86 53.19 -28.54
C ARG A 662 26.20 53.49 -27.15
N THR A 663 26.84 53.59 -25.96
CA THR A 663 27.90 54.52 -25.50
C THR A 663 28.48 54.23 -24.06
N THR A 664 29.77 54.58 -23.86
CA THR A 664 30.44 55.19 -22.66
C THR A 664 30.61 54.51 -21.28
N HIS A 665 31.85 54.65 -20.77
CA HIS A 665 32.41 54.45 -19.42
C HIS A 665 31.93 55.50 -18.37
N PRO A 666 32.23 55.43 -17.04
CA PRO A 666 33.56 55.15 -16.44
C PRO A 666 33.57 54.29 -15.14
N GLY A 667 34.75 54.15 -14.52
CA GLY A 667 34.94 53.62 -13.14
C GLY A 667 36.01 54.42 -12.38
N PRO A 668 36.39 54.01 -11.15
CA PRO A 668 37.74 54.29 -10.63
C PRO A 668 38.44 53.06 -10.01
N ARG A 669 39.65 53.28 -9.46
CA ARG A 669 40.65 52.27 -9.01
C ARG A 669 40.80 52.18 -7.46
N PRO A 670 41.59 51.22 -6.89
CA PRO A 670 41.29 50.60 -5.58
C PRO A 670 42.35 50.75 -4.43
N HIS A 671 42.04 50.12 -3.28
CA HIS A 671 42.95 49.63 -2.20
C HIS A 671 43.66 50.69 -1.31
N PRO A 672 44.35 50.34 -0.18
CA PRO A 672 44.60 49.01 0.43
C PRO A 672 44.42 48.84 1.98
N ALA A 673 44.26 47.57 2.41
CA ALA A 673 44.87 46.88 3.59
C ALA A 673 44.67 47.28 5.08
N ALA A 674 45.11 46.34 5.95
CA ALA A 674 45.65 46.47 7.33
C ALA A 674 44.75 46.23 8.59
N THR A 675 44.65 44.94 8.96
CA THR A 675 44.95 44.35 10.30
C THR A 675 44.56 45.03 11.65
N ALA A 676 43.82 44.24 12.45
CA ALA A 676 44.10 43.86 13.85
C ALA A 676 43.49 44.59 15.09
N ALA A 677 43.00 43.73 16.00
CA ALA A 677 43.07 43.77 17.47
C ALA A 677 41.98 44.45 18.35
N THR A 678 41.55 43.65 19.35
CA THR A 678 41.14 43.99 20.73
C THR A 678 39.90 44.85 21.03
N ALA A 679 38.87 44.18 21.56
CA ALA A 679 38.22 44.40 22.86
C ALA A 679 37.70 45.80 23.27
N GLY A 680 36.41 45.89 23.62
CA GLY A 680 35.81 47.04 24.32
C GLY A 680 34.33 46.81 24.67
N ALA A 681 33.91 47.25 25.86
CA ALA A 681 32.56 47.02 26.40
C ALA A 681 31.47 47.96 25.83
N ALA A 682 30.21 47.66 26.16
CA ALA A 682 29.00 48.46 25.86
C ALA A 682 28.99 49.84 26.58
N PRO A 683 28.08 50.80 26.24
CA PRO A 683 26.66 50.67 26.62
C PRO A 683 25.59 51.29 25.67
N ILE A 684 24.33 51.04 26.05
CA ILE A 684 23.04 51.69 25.67
C ILE A 684 23.09 53.18 26.07
N PRO A 685 22.59 54.18 25.28
CA PRO A 685 21.15 54.42 25.04
C PRO A 685 20.79 54.96 23.63
N SER A 686 19.53 55.22 23.25
CA SER A 686 18.26 55.30 24.01
C SER A 686 17.12 54.58 23.29
#